data_AF-A0A8H6ZY66-F1
#
_entry.id   AF-A0A8H6ZY66-F1
#
_cell.length_a   1.000
_cell.length_b   1.000
_cell.length_c   1.000
_cell.angle_alpha   90.00
_cell.angle_beta   90.00
_cell.angle_gamma   90.00
#
_symmetry.space_group_name_H-M   'P 1'
#
loop_
_entity.id
_entity.type
_entity.pdbx_description
1 polymer ?
#
loop_
_entity_poly.entity_id
_entity_poly.type
_entity_poly.pdbx_seq_one_letter_code
_entity_poly.pdbx_strand_id
1 'polypeptide(L)'
;MSTPANQPNAMAGPSSSGFAGTSFSIPPPSTPLPRPVFATSPNTHNGLFASPNVQNQAAAWNAIASQMSATQNPTSNANLNGRASGEPAVQVKTDSDGEDELDESDDGNVSESSDSFRVRDGVPPPRQMSYTTKELHASIHQGDIDLEPPYQRDVVWPNAKQVKLIDSLFRNFYIPPIVFAQSEDEDGNITKVCVDGKQRLTSIQKFMDGHNITSTDRDIVTKKNWWYTCLGLGQSTAKSQQLEIPMKYKQMFDNIKIQCIEYQVLGQEMEREIFQRVQLGVALTAAEKLQAISSPWGAWISSLESKHVHIENGLRDLFQWDVARGRDFQNITHLVYCCDKLENEDRQELPTASKIDVWLRRTDEPDPRFQKRINDVLDFMTYLAGRDARRDGLVNGFVAVGKRVAPVEFVFIGVLLFVMAHASKDERARAVLDLRKNVRSKHKDVRMNTICAKTIWTFITNIQEGLSSAEDSQTPSPRSGSKRGKGKGKAANGNGNRSLKRGRESEDDFDEADADREEDPSYKPVSRTSRGRKVNKPRKNATHTPSITMSSTTSSESTPKLFQPIKVGRMSLSHRVALAPLTRNRVDADHVPILPIVSDYYTQRASEPGTFLVTEATVIAPKAGGYNHVPGIWSDEQIANWKKITESVHARGSYIYVQLWALGRAASVDFMTAKGFEYVAPSPIKISYVPATPRELTIAEIHEYIALFAEAARKAVHLAGFDGIEVHAANGYLVDEFFQDVSNQRTDQYGGSPENRARFGVEVLEAIAKEIGADRTAIRISPWSKYQDMRMADPKPTFAHLVEEIKKRLPDLAYIHVTEPRVANEQREEEGVVPDEEENDFLRKIWAPKPFISAGGYTRDVALKGAEEKGDIIAVGRHFLANPDLPRRWREDLPLNKYDRATFYSAGDASGKGYSDYPFLDGTTLIPPLHEAPVRQDTSGSGPHPVDVSGGVAIKSQA
;
A
#
# COMPACT_ATOMS: atom_id res chain seq x y z
N MET A 1 50.32 -34.92 47.64
CA MET A 1 51.33 -34.81 46.57
C MET A 1 50.80 -33.81 45.55
N SER A 2 51.41 -32.67 45.26
CA SER A 2 52.57 -32.04 45.90
C SER A 2 52.43 -30.51 45.84
N THR A 3 53.01 -29.87 46.83
CA THR A 3 53.09 -28.45 47.23
C THR A 3 53.49 -27.41 46.14
N PRO A 4 53.37 -26.08 46.42
CA PRO A 4 52.86 -25.11 45.44
C PRO A 4 53.74 -23.84 45.28
N ALA A 5 53.12 -22.75 44.82
CA ALA A 5 53.47 -21.33 45.02
C ALA A 5 54.70 -20.73 44.32
N ASN A 6 54.49 -19.61 43.61
CA ASN A 6 54.91 -18.29 44.13
C ASN A 6 54.30 -17.09 43.37
N GLN A 7 53.72 -16.16 44.13
CA GLN A 7 53.72 -14.72 43.86
C GLN A 7 55.01 -14.10 44.48
N PRO A 8 55.20 -12.77 44.53
CA PRO A 8 55.02 -11.71 43.52
C PRO A 8 56.35 -10.94 43.31
N ASN A 9 56.35 -9.84 42.54
CA ASN A 9 57.09 -8.65 42.99
C ASN A 9 56.62 -7.35 42.32
N ALA A 10 56.89 -6.22 42.98
CA ALA A 10 56.40 -4.88 42.64
C ALA A 10 57.53 -3.85 42.49
N MET A 11 57.15 -2.64 42.06
CA MET A 11 57.93 -1.38 42.02
C MET A 11 59.10 -1.28 41.01
N ALA A 12 58.98 -0.33 40.07
CA ALA A 12 59.78 0.92 40.06
C ALA A 12 59.53 1.75 38.79
N GLY A 13 59.38 3.07 38.94
CA GLY A 13 59.85 4.06 37.96
C GLY A 13 60.96 4.90 38.62
N PRO A 14 61.34 6.10 38.12
CA PRO A 14 61.07 6.71 36.81
C PRO A 14 62.35 7.26 36.11
N SER A 15 62.26 7.67 34.84
CA SER A 15 63.05 8.76 34.19
C SER A 15 62.73 8.76 32.67
N SER A 16 62.46 9.83 31.92
CA SER A 16 62.71 11.29 31.96
C SER A 16 63.83 11.79 31.04
N SER A 17 63.46 12.11 29.79
CA SER A 17 64.11 13.08 28.89
C SER A 17 63.09 13.48 27.79
N GLY A 18 62.92 14.74 27.36
CA GLY A 18 63.45 16.00 27.90
C GLY A 18 63.52 17.15 26.86
N PHE A 19 62.43 17.92 26.70
CA PHE A 19 62.34 19.27 26.06
C PHE A 19 62.73 19.41 24.55
N ALA A 20 62.27 20.41 23.76
CA ALA A 20 61.43 21.61 23.94
C ALA A 20 60.36 21.68 22.80
N GLY A 21 59.28 22.49 22.78
CA GLY A 21 59.04 23.91 23.11
C GLY A 21 59.15 24.76 21.82
N THR A 22 58.14 25.46 21.29
CA THR A 22 57.42 26.64 21.85
C THR A 22 55.99 26.88 21.29
N SER A 23 55.26 27.81 21.93
CA SER A 23 53.83 28.18 21.79
C SER A 23 53.48 29.38 20.90
N PHE A 24 52.20 29.54 20.49
CA PHE A 24 51.39 30.79 20.41
C PHE A 24 49.90 30.38 20.17
N SER A 25 48.94 30.59 21.08
CA SER A 25 48.16 31.80 21.47
C SER A 25 46.79 31.96 20.77
N ILE A 26 45.76 32.23 21.57
CA ILE A 26 44.33 32.33 21.21
C ILE A 26 43.88 33.81 21.22
N PRO A 27 43.03 34.27 20.27
CA PRO A 27 42.32 35.56 20.36
C PRO A 27 40.86 35.43 20.89
N PRO A 28 40.29 36.48 21.50
CA PRO A 28 38.98 36.47 22.19
C PRO A 28 37.77 36.79 21.27
N PRO A 29 36.51 36.61 21.73
CA PRO A 29 35.31 36.82 20.91
C PRO A 29 34.87 38.30 20.81
N SER A 30 34.40 38.71 19.64
CA SER A 30 33.81 40.03 19.36
C SER A 30 32.27 40.06 19.46
N THR A 31 31.74 41.24 19.75
CA THR A 31 30.39 41.54 20.28
C THR A 31 29.17 41.41 19.31
N PRO A 32 27.92 41.37 19.84
CA PRO A 32 26.70 41.07 19.08
C PRO A 32 25.80 42.29 18.75
N LEU A 33 24.93 42.15 17.73
CA LEU A 33 23.78 43.04 17.42
C LEU A 33 22.68 42.23 16.68
N PRO A 34 21.40 42.66 16.68
CA PRO A 34 20.61 43.10 17.84
C PRO A 34 19.21 42.41 17.91
N ARG A 35 18.52 42.52 19.06
CA ARG A 35 17.09 42.16 19.18
C ARG A 35 16.18 43.34 18.77
N PRO A 36 15.00 43.10 18.14
CA PRO A 36 13.92 44.09 18.13
C PRO A 36 13.21 44.15 19.49
N VAL A 37 12.81 45.36 19.91
CA VAL A 37 12.04 45.64 21.13
C VAL A 37 10.62 46.05 20.74
N PHE A 38 9.63 45.69 21.57
CA PHE A 38 8.22 46.07 21.39
C PHE A 38 8.00 47.60 21.54
N ALA A 39 7.05 48.13 20.78
CA ALA A 39 6.40 49.43 21.02
C ALA A 39 4.86 49.26 20.93
N THR A 40 4.09 50.08 21.65
CA THR A 40 2.69 49.79 22.02
C THR A 40 1.68 50.88 21.66
N SER A 41 0.55 50.48 21.05
CA SER A 41 -0.81 51.07 21.12
C SER A 41 -1.11 52.42 20.41
N PRO A 42 -2.39 52.81 20.16
CA PRO A 42 -3.67 52.05 20.31
C PRO A 42 -4.73 52.17 19.16
N ASN A 43 -5.73 51.24 19.17
CA ASN A 43 -7.12 51.32 18.61
C ASN A 43 -7.34 51.40 17.07
N THR A 44 -8.36 50.78 16.42
CA THR A 44 -9.58 50.05 16.90
C THR A 44 -10.18 49.08 15.84
N HIS A 45 -10.97 48.10 16.30
CA HIS A 45 -12.02 47.28 15.61
C HIS A 45 -11.73 46.01 14.76
N ASN A 46 -12.12 44.87 15.35
CA ASN A 46 -12.84 43.67 14.83
C ASN A 46 -12.42 42.95 13.53
N GLY A 47 -11.98 41.69 13.66
CA GLY A 47 -11.95 40.66 12.60
C GLY A 47 -11.57 39.28 13.16
N LEU A 48 -12.21 38.19 12.70
CA LEU A 48 -12.10 36.84 13.28
C LEU A 48 -10.87 36.03 12.79
N PHE A 49 -10.54 34.99 13.57
CA PHE A 49 -9.40 34.07 13.38
C PHE A 49 -9.39 33.35 12.01
N ALA A 50 -8.19 33.22 11.43
CA ALA A 50 -7.88 32.33 10.31
C ALA A 50 -6.54 31.60 10.52
N SER A 51 -6.42 30.38 9.99
CA SER A 51 -5.27 29.48 10.19
C SER A 51 -4.02 29.87 9.37
N PRO A 52 -2.78 29.67 9.86
CA PRO A 52 -1.55 30.09 9.18
C PRO A 52 -1.36 29.56 7.74
N ASN A 53 -1.93 28.40 7.41
CA ASN A 53 -1.78 27.82 6.06
C ASN A 53 -2.48 28.62 4.95
N VAL A 54 -3.46 29.48 5.28
CA VAL A 54 -4.13 30.33 4.29
C VAL A 54 -3.26 31.56 3.93
N GLN A 55 -2.50 32.08 4.89
CA GLN A 55 -1.64 33.25 4.66
C GLN A 55 -0.45 32.94 3.75
N ASN A 56 0.13 31.73 3.84
CA ASN A 56 1.28 31.35 2.98
C ASN A 56 0.89 31.16 1.51
N GLN A 57 -0.31 30.64 1.21
CA GLN A 57 -0.81 30.60 -0.18
C GLN A 57 -1.18 31.99 -0.69
N ALA A 58 -1.82 32.85 0.12
CA ALA A 58 -2.12 34.22 -0.27
C ALA A 58 -0.85 35.06 -0.51
N ALA A 59 0.21 34.86 0.29
CA ALA A 59 1.50 35.51 0.09
C ALA A 59 2.18 35.09 -1.22
N ALA A 60 2.14 33.81 -1.57
CA ALA A 60 2.68 33.31 -2.84
C ALA A 60 1.95 33.91 -4.06
N TRP A 61 0.62 33.95 -4.04
CA TRP A 61 -0.17 34.56 -5.13
C TRP A 61 0.00 36.07 -5.22
N ASN A 62 0.10 36.79 -4.10
CA ASN A 62 0.32 38.24 -4.09
C ASN A 62 1.75 38.62 -4.55
N ALA A 63 2.75 37.77 -4.31
CA ALA A 63 4.11 37.97 -4.84
C ALA A 63 4.12 37.87 -6.38
N ILE A 64 3.41 36.87 -6.94
CA ILE A 64 3.25 36.69 -8.40
C ILE A 64 2.47 37.87 -9.02
N ALA A 65 1.36 38.29 -8.39
CA ALA A 65 0.58 39.44 -8.86
C ALA A 65 1.37 40.76 -8.81
N SER A 66 2.21 40.96 -7.78
CA SER A 66 3.05 42.17 -7.67
C SER A 66 4.16 42.23 -8.72
N GLN A 67 4.70 41.08 -9.14
CA GLN A 67 5.65 41.03 -10.26
C GLN A 67 5.00 41.31 -11.61
N MET A 68 3.72 40.93 -11.81
CA MET A 68 3.00 41.18 -13.07
C MET A 68 2.44 42.61 -13.20
N SER A 69 2.28 43.35 -12.10
CA SER A 69 1.75 44.73 -12.13
C SER A 69 2.80 45.81 -12.46
N ALA A 70 4.08 45.46 -12.61
CA ALA A 70 5.17 46.42 -12.77
C ALA A 70 5.37 46.94 -14.22
N THR A 71 4.67 46.37 -15.21
CA THR A 71 4.84 46.73 -16.63
C THR A 71 3.51 46.88 -17.36
N GLN A 72 2.92 48.09 -17.32
CA GLN A 72 2.40 48.84 -18.49
C GLN A 72 1.47 49.99 -18.05
N ASN A 73 1.76 51.21 -18.52
CA ASN A 73 0.83 52.15 -19.18
C ASN A 73 1.41 53.59 -19.25
N PRO A 74 0.85 54.51 -20.08
CA PRO A 74 0.17 54.31 -21.37
C PRO A 74 0.57 55.35 -22.45
N THR A 75 0.10 55.18 -23.69
CA THR A 75 -0.47 56.19 -24.65
C THR A 75 -0.31 55.71 -26.10
N SER A 76 -1.09 56.11 -27.11
CA SER A 76 -2.55 56.36 -27.21
C SER A 76 -2.92 56.61 -28.69
N ASN A 77 -4.05 56.07 -29.15
CA ASN A 77 -4.86 56.53 -30.29
C ASN A 77 -4.30 56.56 -31.74
N ALA A 78 -4.99 55.76 -32.58
CA ALA A 78 -5.79 56.18 -33.75
C ALA A 78 -5.29 56.01 -35.21
N ASN A 79 -6.24 55.45 -35.98
CA ASN A 79 -6.61 55.75 -37.38
C ASN A 79 -5.88 55.15 -38.61
N LEU A 80 -6.66 54.30 -39.30
CA LEU A 80 -7.08 54.40 -40.72
C LEU A 80 -6.13 54.03 -41.89
N ASN A 81 -6.67 53.14 -42.74
CA ASN A 81 -6.57 53.08 -44.22
C ASN A 81 -5.20 52.81 -44.89
N GLY A 82 -5.19 51.91 -45.89
CA GLY A 82 -4.05 51.81 -46.83
C GLY A 82 -4.03 50.55 -47.71
N ARG A 83 -4.77 50.59 -48.83
CA ARG A 83 -4.94 49.53 -49.83
C ARG A 83 -3.71 49.39 -50.77
N ALA A 84 -3.50 48.18 -51.34
CA ALA A 84 -2.89 47.91 -52.67
C ALA A 84 -1.37 48.19 -52.87
N SER A 85 -0.61 47.58 -53.80
CA SER A 85 -0.81 46.44 -54.75
C SER A 85 0.47 46.12 -55.55
N GLY A 86 0.55 44.92 -56.16
CA GLY A 86 1.36 44.61 -57.36
C GLY A 86 2.55 43.65 -57.11
N GLU A 87 2.63 42.41 -57.64
CA GLU A 87 2.63 41.91 -59.04
C GLU A 87 4.02 42.00 -59.76
N PRO A 88 4.34 41.14 -60.76
CA PRO A 88 4.02 39.70 -60.92
C PRO A 88 5.15 38.85 -61.62
N ALA A 89 4.79 37.63 -62.07
CA ALA A 89 5.29 36.90 -63.27
C ALA A 89 6.59 36.05 -63.26
N VAL A 90 6.44 34.75 -62.99
CA VAL A 90 6.55 33.61 -63.96
C VAL A 90 7.45 33.80 -65.22
N GLN A 91 8.46 32.93 -65.45
CA GLN A 91 8.33 31.75 -66.36
C GLN A 91 9.60 30.84 -66.51
N VAL A 92 9.34 29.54 -66.34
CA VAL A 92 10.02 28.27 -66.72
C VAL A 92 11.09 28.26 -67.84
N LYS A 93 12.20 27.54 -67.62
CA LYS A 93 12.72 26.46 -68.50
C LYS A 93 13.70 25.51 -67.79
N THR A 94 13.93 24.33 -68.37
CA THR A 94 14.35 23.08 -67.68
C THR A 94 15.62 22.43 -68.23
N ASP A 95 16.15 21.48 -67.43
CA ASP A 95 16.75 20.17 -67.81
C ASP A 95 18.26 19.87 -67.63
N SER A 96 18.46 18.61 -67.22
CA SER A 96 19.62 17.70 -67.29
C SER A 96 20.83 17.83 -66.33
N ASP A 97 20.85 16.90 -65.36
CA ASP A 97 21.85 15.82 -65.15
C ASP A 97 23.34 16.13 -64.86
N GLY A 98 23.91 15.44 -63.85
CA GLY A 98 25.37 15.42 -63.59
C GLY A 98 25.77 14.95 -62.19
N GLU A 99 26.14 13.67 -62.10
CA GLU A 99 26.54 12.85 -60.95
C GLU A 99 27.70 13.35 -60.03
N ASP A 100 27.66 12.82 -58.79
CA ASP A 100 28.77 12.32 -57.93
C ASP A 100 29.77 13.20 -57.11
N GLU A 101 29.74 12.90 -55.81
CA GLU A 101 30.84 12.63 -54.85
C GLU A 101 31.65 13.73 -54.10
N LEU A 102 31.58 13.57 -52.76
CA LEU A 102 32.65 13.68 -51.73
C LEU A 102 33.16 15.05 -51.21
N ASP A 103 32.53 15.47 -50.10
CA ASP A 103 33.08 15.55 -48.73
C ASP A 103 34.04 16.68 -48.24
N GLU A 104 33.89 16.97 -46.94
CA GLU A 104 34.68 17.78 -45.99
C GLU A 104 35.28 19.16 -46.39
N SER A 105 34.76 20.25 -45.81
CA SER A 105 35.55 21.11 -44.88
C SER A 105 34.75 22.26 -44.22
N ASP A 106 34.52 22.08 -42.92
CA ASP A 106 34.68 22.99 -41.77
C ASP A 106 34.35 24.51 -41.79
N ASP A 107 33.64 24.86 -40.71
CA ASP A 107 33.51 26.11 -39.95
C ASP A 107 33.04 27.47 -40.53
N GLY A 108 32.00 28.00 -39.87
CA GLY A 108 31.32 29.28 -40.16
C GLY A 108 30.54 29.83 -38.95
N ASN A 109 31.22 29.94 -37.80
CA ASN A 109 30.74 30.38 -36.49
C ASN A 109 29.71 31.55 -36.48
N VAL A 110 28.54 31.33 -35.87
CA VAL A 110 27.70 32.38 -35.27
C VAL A 110 27.26 31.95 -33.86
N SER A 111 27.56 32.78 -32.86
CA SER A 111 27.31 32.48 -31.45
C SER A 111 25.84 32.64 -31.04
N GLU A 112 25.14 31.54 -30.72
CA GLU A 112 23.91 31.60 -29.94
C GLU A 112 24.22 31.74 -28.44
N SER A 113 23.71 32.80 -27.81
CA SER A 113 23.77 32.96 -26.35
C SER A 113 22.84 31.95 -25.67
N SER A 114 23.40 31.02 -24.90
CA SER A 114 22.71 29.84 -24.33
C SER A 114 21.69 30.11 -23.21
N ASP A 115 21.31 31.37 -22.96
CA ASP A 115 20.51 31.78 -21.80
C ASP A 115 19.04 32.13 -22.13
N SER A 116 18.52 31.78 -23.31
CA SER A 116 17.09 31.93 -23.62
C SER A 116 16.32 30.60 -23.51
N PHE A 117 15.61 30.40 -22.40
CA PHE A 117 14.62 29.33 -22.29
C PHE A 117 13.48 29.57 -23.29
N ARG A 118 13.24 28.62 -24.19
CA ARG A 118 12.11 28.64 -25.12
C ARG A 118 11.20 27.44 -24.85
N VAL A 119 9.93 27.70 -24.57
CA VAL A 119 8.90 26.65 -24.53
C VAL A 119 8.68 26.18 -25.97
N ARG A 120 9.04 24.92 -26.26
CA ARG A 120 8.62 24.25 -27.50
C ARG A 120 7.19 23.74 -27.31
N ASP A 121 6.41 23.78 -28.38
CA ASP A 121 5.08 23.14 -28.48
C ASP A 121 4.07 23.58 -27.40
N GLY A 122 4.10 24.87 -27.04
CA GLY A 122 3.21 25.47 -26.05
C GLY A 122 1.77 25.59 -26.55
N VAL A 123 0.83 24.99 -25.81
CA VAL A 123 -0.62 25.09 -26.06
C VAL A 123 -1.13 26.52 -25.79
N PRO A 124 -2.05 27.08 -26.60
CA PRO A 124 -2.68 28.36 -26.31
C PRO A 124 -3.35 28.40 -24.93
N PRO A 125 -3.36 29.55 -24.23
CA PRO A 125 -4.01 29.67 -22.92
C PRO A 125 -5.49 29.25 -22.98
N PRO A 126 -5.95 28.38 -22.06
CA PRO A 126 -7.34 27.92 -22.06
C PRO A 126 -8.30 29.04 -21.62
N ARG A 127 -9.54 28.97 -22.11
CA ARG A 127 -10.61 29.91 -21.72
C ARG A 127 -11.27 29.43 -20.44
N GLN A 128 -11.41 30.30 -19.45
CA GLN A 128 -12.24 30.02 -18.28
C GLN A 128 -13.69 30.42 -18.58
N MET A 129 -14.60 29.45 -18.46
CA MET A 129 -16.03 29.57 -18.73
C MET A 129 -16.85 29.17 -17.51
N SER A 130 -18.14 29.54 -17.47
CA SER A 130 -19.08 29.00 -16.49
C SER A 130 -20.40 28.66 -17.15
N TYR A 131 -20.86 27.42 -16.98
CA TYR A 131 -22.13 26.93 -17.50
C TYR A 131 -23.05 26.56 -16.35
N THR A 132 -24.34 26.78 -16.52
CA THR A 132 -25.35 26.24 -15.59
C THR A 132 -25.45 24.73 -15.72
N THR A 133 -25.89 24.04 -14.67
CA THR A 133 -26.18 22.59 -14.73
C THR A 133 -27.17 22.25 -15.85
N LYS A 134 -28.15 23.13 -16.12
CA LYS A 134 -29.12 22.99 -17.20
C LYS A 134 -28.51 23.13 -18.59
N GLU A 135 -27.59 24.06 -18.80
CA GLU A 135 -26.86 24.19 -20.07
C GLU A 135 -25.97 22.96 -20.31
N LEU A 136 -25.24 22.51 -19.29
CA LEU A 136 -24.44 21.28 -19.38
C LEU A 136 -25.30 20.04 -19.67
N HIS A 137 -26.43 19.89 -19.00
CA HIS A 137 -27.39 18.81 -19.24
C HIS A 137 -27.95 18.82 -20.66
N ALA A 138 -28.33 20.00 -21.17
CA ALA A 138 -28.83 20.16 -22.52
C ALA A 138 -27.77 19.82 -23.59
N SER A 139 -26.54 20.32 -23.44
CA SER A 139 -25.44 20.05 -24.38
C SER A 139 -24.99 18.58 -24.37
N ILE A 140 -25.09 17.87 -23.25
CA ILE A 140 -24.87 16.40 -23.24
C ILE A 140 -25.95 15.68 -24.05
N HIS A 141 -27.23 16.03 -23.87
CA HIS A 141 -28.34 15.40 -24.60
C HIS A 141 -28.40 15.80 -26.08
N GLN A 142 -27.80 16.93 -26.46
CA GLN A 142 -27.69 17.39 -27.86
C GLN A 142 -26.47 16.81 -28.59
N GLY A 143 -25.49 16.25 -27.87
CA GLY A 143 -24.25 15.71 -28.42
C GLY A 143 -23.09 16.72 -28.50
N ASP A 144 -23.29 17.98 -28.10
CA ASP A 144 -22.24 19.01 -28.09
C ASP A 144 -21.09 18.69 -27.11
N ILE A 145 -21.35 17.83 -26.11
CA ILE A 145 -20.37 17.38 -25.13
C ILE A 145 -20.17 15.87 -25.28
N ASP A 146 -18.98 15.46 -25.72
CA ASP A 146 -18.57 14.06 -25.70
C ASP A 146 -18.12 13.67 -24.29
N LEU A 147 -18.76 12.61 -23.77
CA LEU A 147 -18.47 12.01 -22.48
C LEU A 147 -17.77 10.64 -22.62
N GLU A 148 -17.59 10.11 -23.82
CA GLU A 148 -17.04 8.77 -24.06
C GLU A 148 -15.83 8.75 -25.02
N PRO A 149 -14.84 9.66 -24.88
CA PRO A 149 -13.66 9.62 -25.72
C PRO A 149 -12.84 8.34 -25.44
N PRO A 150 -12.16 7.74 -26.46
CA PRO A 150 -11.67 6.36 -26.39
C PRO A 150 -10.66 6.03 -25.28
N TYR A 151 -9.97 7.04 -24.75
CA TYR A 151 -8.98 6.89 -23.67
C TYR A 151 -9.59 7.08 -22.27
N GLN A 152 -10.88 7.43 -22.15
CA GLN A 152 -11.50 7.83 -20.90
C GLN A 152 -12.50 6.79 -20.36
N ARG A 153 -12.15 6.25 -19.19
CA ARG A 153 -12.91 5.27 -18.37
C ARG A 153 -14.43 5.51 -18.32
N ASP A 154 -15.17 4.42 -18.10
CA ASP A 154 -16.59 4.43 -17.73
C ASP A 154 -16.92 5.25 -16.47
N VAL A 155 -18.22 5.44 -16.20
CA VAL A 155 -18.73 6.08 -14.98
C VAL A 155 -18.53 5.18 -13.75
N VAL A 156 -17.37 5.29 -13.10
CA VAL A 156 -16.92 4.47 -11.96
C VAL A 156 -17.32 5.02 -10.58
N TRP A 157 -17.93 6.20 -10.46
CA TRP A 157 -18.43 6.67 -9.16
C TRP A 157 -19.64 5.85 -8.68
N PRO A 158 -19.62 5.24 -7.48
CA PRO A 158 -20.80 4.58 -6.91
C PRO A 158 -21.91 5.60 -6.62
N ASN A 159 -23.18 5.19 -6.64
CA ASN A 159 -24.33 6.08 -6.42
C ASN A 159 -24.19 6.95 -5.16
N ALA A 160 -23.67 6.41 -4.04
CA ALA A 160 -23.42 7.17 -2.82
C ALA A 160 -22.43 8.36 -3.01
N LYS A 161 -21.45 8.22 -3.91
CA LYS A 161 -20.52 9.31 -4.25
C LYS A 161 -21.17 10.34 -5.18
N GLN A 162 -22.02 9.88 -6.11
CA GLN A 162 -22.80 10.76 -6.99
C GLN A 162 -23.80 11.60 -6.17
N VAL A 163 -24.52 10.99 -5.22
CA VAL A 163 -25.42 11.68 -4.27
C VAL A 163 -24.68 12.77 -3.47
N LYS A 164 -23.45 12.50 -2.99
CA LYS A 164 -22.65 13.50 -2.27
C LYS A 164 -22.23 14.69 -3.14
N LEU A 165 -22.04 14.51 -4.45
CA LEU A 165 -21.83 15.63 -5.36
C LEU A 165 -23.10 16.48 -5.49
N ILE A 166 -24.26 15.85 -5.63
CA ILE A 166 -25.55 16.55 -5.72
C ILE A 166 -25.83 17.35 -4.43
N ASP A 167 -25.61 16.75 -3.25
CA ASP A 167 -25.69 17.44 -1.95
C ASP A 167 -24.69 18.61 -1.87
N SER A 168 -23.47 18.44 -2.39
CA SER A 168 -22.46 19.49 -2.46
C SER A 168 -22.88 20.68 -3.33
N LEU A 169 -23.52 20.42 -4.47
CA LEU A 169 -24.11 21.44 -5.33
C LEU A 169 -25.25 22.19 -4.61
N PHE A 170 -26.18 21.47 -3.97
CA PHE A 170 -27.25 22.09 -3.19
C PHE A 170 -26.75 22.94 -2.00
N ARG A 171 -25.57 22.64 -1.45
CA ARG A 171 -24.95 23.36 -0.33
C ARG A 171 -23.91 24.41 -0.73
N ASN A 172 -23.63 24.59 -2.02
CA ASN A 172 -22.57 25.46 -2.53
C ASN A 172 -21.16 25.10 -2.00
N PHE A 173 -20.86 23.82 -1.79
CA PHE A 173 -19.47 23.40 -1.54
C PHE A 173 -18.63 23.52 -2.81
N TYR A 174 -17.31 23.72 -2.65
CA TYR A 174 -16.38 23.83 -3.76
C TYR A 174 -16.38 22.56 -4.63
N ILE A 175 -16.64 22.74 -5.94
CA ILE A 175 -16.54 21.69 -6.95
C ILE A 175 -15.35 22.02 -7.87
N PRO A 176 -14.39 21.09 -8.08
CA PRO A 176 -13.30 21.27 -9.02
C PRO A 176 -13.82 21.54 -10.45
N PRO A 177 -13.17 22.45 -11.22
CA PRO A 177 -13.58 22.78 -12.58
C PRO A 177 -13.67 21.56 -13.49
N ILE A 178 -14.50 21.65 -14.53
CA ILE A 178 -14.55 20.65 -15.61
C ILE A 178 -13.59 21.10 -16.71
N VAL A 179 -12.83 20.18 -17.29
CA VAL A 179 -11.88 20.46 -18.36
C VAL A 179 -12.43 19.90 -19.67
N PHE A 180 -12.57 20.76 -20.68
CA PHE A 180 -12.94 20.39 -22.05
C PHE A 180 -11.78 20.65 -23.01
N ALA A 181 -11.62 19.76 -23.98
CA ALA A 181 -10.91 20.05 -25.22
C ALA A 181 -11.96 20.23 -26.32
N GLN A 182 -11.81 21.28 -27.13
CA GLN A 182 -12.64 21.44 -28.33
C GLN A 182 -12.01 20.61 -29.46
N SER A 183 -12.81 19.74 -30.07
CA SER A 183 -12.52 19.06 -31.33
C SER A 183 -13.43 19.63 -32.42
N GLU A 184 -12.91 19.74 -33.63
CA GLU A 184 -13.67 20.08 -34.83
C GLU A 184 -13.87 18.79 -35.64
N ASP A 185 -15.08 18.53 -36.13
CA ASP A 185 -15.36 17.40 -37.02
C ASP A 185 -15.09 17.76 -38.50
N GLU A 186 -15.20 16.78 -39.41
CA GLU A 186 -14.96 16.99 -40.84
C GLU A 186 -15.97 17.96 -41.50
N ASP A 187 -17.10 18.23 -40.85
CA ASP A 187 -18.17 19.15 -41.27
C ASP A 187 -18.04 20.56 -40.64
N GLY A 188 -17.05 20.79 -39.76
CA GLY A 188 -16.79 22.07 -39.09
C GLY A 188 -17.61 22.34 -37.82
N ASN A 189 -18.26 21.31 -37.24
CA ASN A 189 -18.94 21.44 -35.95
C ASN A 189 -17.94 21.29 -34.80
N ILE A 190 -18.14 22.07 -33.73
CA ILE A 190 -17.24 22.08 -32.56
C ILE A 190 -17.87 21.27 -31.42
N THR A 191 -17.33 20.06 -31.20
CA THR A 191 -17.68 19.19 -30.08
C THR A 191 -16.72 19.40 -28.90
N LYS A 192 -17.24 19.41 -27.67
CA LYS A 192 -16.45 19.52 -26.43
C LYS A 192 -16.19 18.15 -25.84
N VAL A 193 -14.98 17.63 -26.04
CA VAL A 193 -14.53 16.39 -25.41
C VAL A 193 -14.24 16.63 -23.93
N CYS A 194 -14.88 15.87 -23.04
CA CYS A 194 -14.67 16.00 -21.60
C CYS A 194 -13.33 15.35 -21.19
N VAL A 195 -12.30 16.15 -20.92
CA VAL A 195 -10.97 15.66 -20.52
C VAL A 195 -10.95 15.31 -19.02
N ASP A 196 -11.45 16.18 -18.15
CA ASP A 196 -11.73 15.85 -16.75
C ASP A 196 -13.09 16.38 -16.31
N GLY A 197 -13.81 15.59 -15.51
CA GLY A 197 -15.15 15.91 -15.05
C GLY A 197 -16.26 14.98 -15.53
N LYS A 198 -15.99 13.94 -16.35
CA LYS A 198 -16.98 12.94 -16.79
C LYS A 198 -17.88 12.44 -15.65
N GLN A 199 -17.28 12.11 -14.50
CA GLN A 199 -18.03 11.65 -13.32
C GLN A 199 -18.93 12.74 -12.69
N ARG A 200 -18.54 14.01 -12.80
CA ARG A 200 -19.32 15.18 -12.33
C ARG A 200 -20.50 15.45 -13.27
N LEU A 201 -20.24 15.51 -14.58
CA LEU A 201 -21.26 15.67 -15.62
C LEU A 201 -22.30 14.55 -15.60
N THR A 202 -21.86 13.29 -15.61
CA THR A 202 -22.79 12.14 -15.59
C THR A 202 -23.58 12.00 -14.30
N SER A 203 -23.07 12.51 -13.17
CA SER A 203 -23.86 12.61 -11.92
C SER A 203 -24.95 13.67 -12.03
N ILE A 204 -24.64 14.85 -12.58
CA ILE A 204 -25.61 15.93 -12.84
C ILE A 204 -26.68 15.44 -13.81
N GLN A 205 -26.27 14.82 -14.93
CA GLN A 205 -27.15 14.24 -15.94
C GLN A 205 -28.10 13.20 -15.33
N LYS A 206 -27.58 12.16 -14.69
CA LYS A 206 -28.39 11.10 -14.07
C LYS A 206 -29.36 11.63 -13.02
N PHE A 207 -28.94 12.63 -12.24
CA PHE A 207 -29.82 13.28 -11.28
C PHE A 207 -30.97 14.01 -11.99
N MET A 208 -30.68 14.88 -12.97
CA MET A 208 -31.71 15.64 -13.69
C MET A 208 -32.64 14.75 -14.53
N ASP A 209 -32.15 13.64 -15.08
CA ASP A 209 -32.95 12.63 -15.79
C ASP A 209 -33.85 11.79 -14.85
N GLY A 210 -33.65 11.86 -13.53
CA GLY A 210 -34.41 11.06 -12.54
C GLY A 210 -33.96 9.60 -12.43
N HIS A 211 -32.69 9.32 -12.74
CA HIS A 211 -32.05 8.02 -12.60
C HIS A 211 -31.38 7.85 -11.23
N ASN A 212 -31.83 6.88 -10.42
CA ASN A 212 -31.20 6.27 -9.21
C ASN A 212 -30.27 7.12 -8.29
N ILE A 213 -30.42 8.44 -8.27
CA ILE A 213 -29.69 9.42 -7.46
C ILE A 213 -30.72 10.33 -6.80
N THR A 214 -30.52 10.61 -5.52
CA THR A 214 -31.39 11.48 -4.72
C THR A 214 -30.63 12.74 -4.31
N SER A 215 -31.32 13.80 -3.91
CA SER A 215 -30.67 15.07 -3.58
C SER A 215 -29.70 15.01 -2.39
N THR A 216 -29.85 14.02 -1.50
CA THR A 216 -29.08 13.87 -0.24
C THR A 216 -29.08 12.42 0.24
N ASP A 217 -28.09 11.99 1.02
CA ASP A 217 -28.13 10.75 1.83
C ASP A 217 -29.18 10.85 2.96
N ARG A 218 -30.47 10.71 2.61
CA ARG A 218 -31.66 10.98 3.45
C ARG A 218 -31.72 12.41 4.00
N ASP A 219 -32.82 13.11 3.69
CA ASP A 219 -33.15 14.41 4.27
C ASP A 219 -33.02 14.37 5.81
N ILE A 220 -32.20 15.25 6.39
CA ILE A 220 -31.85 15.23 7.84
C ILE A 220 -33.10 15.39 8.72
N VAL A 221 -34.11 16.11 8.22
CA VAL A 221 -35.35 16.40 8.96
C VAL A 221 -36.43 15.36 8.64
N THR A 222 -36.62 15.00 7.38
CA THR A 222 -37.74 14.13 6.96
C THR A 222 -37.37 12.65 6.79
N LYS A 223 -36.07 12.31 6.83
CA LYS A 223 -35.46 10.98 6.59
C LYS A 223 -35.86 10.32 5.26
N LYS A 224 -36.34 11.12 4.31
CA LYS A 224 -36.90 10.69 3.02
C LYS A 224 -35.94 10.97 1.87
N ASN A 225 -36.17 10.27 0.78
CA ASN A 225 -35.42 10.37 -0.46
C ASN A 225 -36.21 11.20 -1.47
N TRP A 226 -35.64 12.33 -1.90
CA TRP A 226 -36.26 13.23 -2.88
C TRP A 226 -35.62 13.06 -4.27
N TRP A 227 -36.47 13.10 -5.30
CA TRP A 227 -36.12 12.81 -6.69
C TRP A 227 -36.33 14.03 -7.60
N TYR A 228 -35.42 14.22 -8.54
CA TYR A 228 -35.58 15.20 -9.61
C TYR A 228 -36.25 14.50 -10.81
N THR A 229 -37.42 14.98 -11.21
CA THR A 229 -38.21 14.45 -12.33
C THR A 229 -38.30 15.48 -13.45
N CYS A 230 -37.91 15.11 -14.67
CA CYS A 230 -38.16 15.90 -15.86
C CYS A 230 -39.61 15.73 -16.34
N LEU A 231 -40.40 16.80 -16.26
CA LEU A 231 -41.70 16.91 -16.93
C LEU A 231 -41.46 17.05 -18.46
N GLY A 232 -41.33 15.93 -19.17
CA GLY A 232 -41.18 15.95 -20.64
C GLY A 232 -40.92 14.60 -21.32
N LEU A 233 -40.21 13.68 -20.67
CA LEU A 233 -39.91 12.36 -21.24
C LEU A 233 -40.97 11.34 -20.81
N GLY A 234 -41.92 11.07 -21.70
CA GLY A 234 -43.07 10.23 -21.41
C GLY A 234 -42.73 8.74 -21.26
N GLN A 235 -42.53 8.26 -20.03
CA GLN A 235 -42.52 6.83 -19.73
C GLN A 235 -43.08 6.46 -18.34
N SER A 236 -44.03 5.52 -18.37
CA SER A 236 -44.45 4.55 -17.34
C SER A 236 -45.12 5.03 -16.03
N THR A 237 -46.35 4.55 -15.86
CA THR A 237 -47.30 4.75 -14.75
C THR A 237 -46.94 4.03 -13.43
N ALA A 238 -45.66 3.69 -13.20
CA ALA A 238 -45.22 2.87 -12.07
C ALA A 238 -44.52 3.63 -10.91
N LYS A 239 -44.30 4.96 -11.03
CA LYS A 239 -43.50 5.76 -10.06
C LYS A 239 -44.31 6.65 -9.10
N SER A 240 -45.62 6.41 -8.89
CA SER A 240 -46.52 7.29 -8.12
C SER A 240 -46.26 7.41 -6.60
N GLN A 241 -45.18 6.82 -6.07
CA GLN A 241 -44.80 6.90 -4.64
C GLN A 241 -43.45 7.61 -4.39
N GLN A 242 -42.75 8.09 -5.43
CA GLN A 242 -41.50 8.82 -5.25
C GLN A 242 -41.77 10.28 -4.84
N LEU A 243 -41.05 10.77 -3.83
CA LEU A 243 -41.18 12.16 -3.36
C LEU A 243 -40.40 13.09 -4.30
N GLU A 244 -41.09 14.05 -4.90
CA GLU A 244 -40.54 14.96 -5.90
C GLU A 244 -39.94 16.22 -5.25
N ILE A 245 -38.73 16.60 -5.68
CA ILE A 245 -38.07 17.84 -5.23
C ILE A 245 -38.96 19.06 -5.57
N PRO A 246 -39.30 19.92 -4.58
CA PRO A 246 -40.14 21.09 -4.82
C PRO A 246 -39.58 22.01 -5.92
N MET A 247 -40.48 22.56 -6.76
CA MET A 247 -40.12 23.30 -7.98
C MET A 247 -39.08 24.42 -7.76
N LYS A 248 -39.11 25.13 -6.63
CA LYS A 248 -38.09 26.16 -6.31
C LYS A 248 -36.67 25.59 -6.27
N TYR A 249 -36.50 24.36 -5.78
CA TYR A 249 -35.19 23.71 -5.66
C TYR A 249 -34.74 23.09 -6.98
N LYS A 250 -35.67 22.69 -7.86
CA LYS A 250 -35.35 22.36 -9.26
C LYS A 250 -34.82 23.60 -9.98
N GLN A 251 -35.57 24.70 -9.96
CA GLN A 251 -35.14 26.00 -10.50
C GLN A 251 -33.82 26.50 -9.90
N MET A 252 -33.58 26.28 -8.61
CA MET A 252 -32.30 26.61 -7.99
C MET A 252 -31.18 25.73 -8.55
N PHE A 253 -31.38 24.42 -8.62
CA PHE A 253 -30.39 23.47 -9.13
C PHE A 253 -30.02 23.76 -10.59
N ASP A 254 -31.03 23.99 -11.45
CA ASP A 254 -30.90 24.33 -12.88
C ASP A 254 -29.97 25.52 -13.14
N ASN A 255 -29.89 26.46 -12.20
CA ASN A 255 -29.13 27.71 -12.31
C ASN A 255 -27.78 27.67 -11.56
N ILE A 256 -27.40 26.54 -10.95
CA ILE A 256 -26.08 26.40 -10.32
C ILE A 256 -25.01 26.47 -11.42
N LYS A 257 -24.06 27.40 -11.26
CA LYS A 257 -22.95 27.59 -12.20
C LYS A 257 -21.78 26.68 -11.85
N ILE A 258 -21.36 25.86 -12.81
CA ILE A 258 -20.14 25.05 -12.76
C ILE A 258 -19.03 25.79 -13.51
N GLN A 259 -17.83 25.82 -12.93
CA GLN A 259 -16.64 26.37 -13.57
C GLN A 259 -16.08 25.37 -14.59
N CYS A 260 -15.74 25.84 -15.78
CA CYS A 260 -15.17 25.04 -16.85
C CYS A 260 -13.90 25.70 -17.42
N ILE A 261 -12.96 24.88 -17.87
CA ILE A 261 -11.71 25.29 -18.52
C ILE A 261 -11.72 24.66 -19.92
N GLU A 262 -11.71 25.48 -20.96
CA GLU A 262 -11.77 25.02 -22.35
C GLU A 262 -10.45 25.27 -23.09
N TYR A 263 -9.85 24.21 -23.59
CA TYR A 263 -8.76 24.28 -24.56
C TYR A 263 -9.34 24.32 -25.97
N GLN A 264 -8.80 25.21 -26.82
CA GLN A 264 -9.22 25.35 -28.21
C GLN A 264 -8.48 24.35 -29.09
N VAL A 265 -9.22 23.72 -30.02
CA VAL A 265 -8.76 22.89 -31.17
C VAL A 265 -7.41 22.22 -30.93
N LEU A 266 -7.45 21.09 -30.23
CA LEU A 266 -6.26 20.28 -29.94
C LEU A 266 -6.22 19.04 -30.83
N GLY A 267 -5.01 18.62 -31.24
CA GLY A 267 -4.81 17.27 -31.74
C GLY A 267 -4.99 16.24 -30.62
N GLN A 268 -5.48 15.04 -30.97
CA GLN A 268 -5.78 13.96 -30.00
C GLN A 268 -4.60 13.58 -29.09
N GLU A 269 -3.36 13.80 -29.53
CA GLU A 269 -2.16 13.58 -28.72
C GLU A 269 -2.08 14.57 -27.54
N MET A 270 -2.28 15.86 -27.79
CA MET A 270 -2.23 16.89 -26.74
C MET A 270 -3.41 16.77 -25.78
N GLU A 271 -4.57 16.33 -26.27
CA GLU A 271 -5.73 15.99 -25.45
C GLU A 271 -5.42 14.87 -24.44
N ARG A 272 -4.76 13.78 -24.89
CA ARG A 272 -4.28 12.69 -24.03
C ARG A 272 -3.20 13.16 -23.06
N GLU A 273 -2.30 14.05 -23.47
CA GLU A 273 -1.27 14.62 -22.61
C GLU A 273 -1.87 15.49 -21.49
N ILE A 274 -2.88 16.32 -21.81
CA ILE A 274 -3.64 17.08 -20.80
C ILE A 274 -4.40 16.11 -19.88
N PHE A 275 -5.04 15.07 -20.42
CA PHE A 275 -5.68 14.03 -19.61
C PHE A 275 -4.70 13.40 -18.62
N GLN A 276 -3.52 12.95 -19.07
CA GLN A 276 -2.48 12.41 -18.19
C GLN A 276 -2.07 13.44 -17.11
N ARG A 277 -1.75 14.67 -17.51
CA ARG A 277 -1.26 15.73 -16.62
C ARG A 277 -2.29 16.13 -15.55
N VAL A 278 -3.56 16.27 -15.92
CA VAL A 278 -4.65 16.56 -14.98
C VAL A 278 -4.90 15.39 -14.03
N GLN A 279 -4.65 14.15 -14.46
CA GLN A 279 -4.76 12.95 -13.61
C GLN A 279 -3.47 12.60 -12.83
N LEU A 280 -2.39 13.40 -12.86
CA LEU A 280 -1.16 13.10 -12.09
C LEU A 280 -1.35 13.06 -10.56
N GLY A 281 -2.50 13.52 -10.05
CA GLY A 281 -2.92 13.34 -8.65
C GLY A 281 -3.75 12.08 -8.36
N VAL A 282 -4.03 11.23 -9.37
CA VAL A 282 -4.86 10.03 -9.27
C VAL A 282 -4.11 8.84 -9.88
N ALA A 283 -3.78 7.84 -9.06
CA ALA A 283 -3.02 6.68 -9.53
C ALA A 283 -3.73 5.95 -10.70
N LEU A 284 -3.15 6.04 -11.90
CA LEU A 284 -3.44 5.16 -13.02
C LEU A 284 -2.91 3.75 -12.69
N THR A 285 -3.68 2.71 -13.00
CA THR A 285 -3.19 1.32 -12.90
C THR A 285 -2.06 1.09 -13.90
N ALA A 286 -1.24 0.05 -13.70
CA ALA A 286 -0.17 -0.28 -14.65
C ALA A 286 -0.71 -0.54 -16.07
N ALA A 287 -1.92 -1.10 -16.19
CA ALA A 287 -2.60 -1.29 -17.47
C ALA A 287 -3.00 0.04 -18.12
N GLU A 288 -3.60 0.96 -17.35
CA GLU A 288 -3.99 2.29 -17.82
C GLU A 288 -2.79 3.15 -18.22
N LYS A 289 -1.64 3.00 -17.53
CA LYS A 289 -0.38 3.65 -17.92
C LYS A 289 0.12 3.18 -19.29
N LEU A 290 0.03 1.87 -19.58
CA LEU A 290 0.44 1.31 -20.88
C LEU A 290 -0.51 1.75 -22.01
N GLN A 291 -1.81 1.74 -21.76
CA GLN A 291 -2.84 2.15 -22.74
C GLN A 291 -2.79 3.67 -23.05
N ALA A 292 -2.24 4.47 -22.15
CA ALA A 292 -2.04 5.90 -22.35
C ALA A 292 -0.78 6.26 -23.19
N ILE A 293 0.10 5.30 -23.51
CA ILE A 293 1.27 5.53 -24.34
C ILE A 293 0.82 5.77 -25.80
N SER A 294 1.13 6.94 -26.35
CA SER A 294 0.93 7.24 -27.76
C SER A 294 2.09 6.65 -28.58
N SER A 295 1.81 5.68 -29.45
CA SER A 295 2.77 5.12 -30.41
C SER A 295 2.08 4.31 -31.50
N PRO A 296 2.75 4.02 -32.64
CA PRO A 296 2.20 3.16 -33.69
C PRO A 296 1.85 1.76 -33.17
N TRP A 297 2.70 1.18 -32.32
CA TRP A 297 2.47 -0.12 -31.68
C TRP A 297 1.27 -0.08 -30.72
N GLY A 298 1.13 0.97 -29.91
CA GLY A 298 -0.02 1.15 -29.01
C GLY A 298 -1.33 1.28 -29.77
N ALA A 299 -1.36 2.12 -30.81
CA ALA A 299 -2.53 2.30 -31.69
C ALA A 299 -2.92 0.99 -32.39
N TRP A 300 -1.94 0.23 -32.90
CA TRP A 300 -2.19 -1.07 -33.52
C TRP A 300 -2.75 -2.09 -32.51
N ILE A 301 -2.20 -2.17 -31.30
CA ILE A 301 -2.70 -3.06 -30.23
C ILE A 301 -4.15 -2.70 -29.85
N SER A 302 -4.52 -1.42 -29.76
CA SER A 302 -5.91 -1.01 -29.58
C SER A 302 -6.81 -1.44 -30.74
N SER A 303 -6.32 -1.45 -31.98
CA SER A 303 -7.11 -1.97 -33.11
C SER A 303 -7.35 -3.49 -33.03
N LEU A 304 -6.39 -4.26 -32.51
CA LEU A 304 -6.59 -5.68 -32.19
C LEU A 304 -7.63 -5.88 -31.08
N GLU A 305 -7.64 -5.03 -30.06
CA GLU A 305 -8.60 -5.05 -28.97
C GLU A 305 -10.03 -4.84 -29.48
N SER A 306 -10.26 -3.81 -30.31
CA SER A 306 -11.55 -3.56 -30.95
C SER A 306 -11.97 -4.68 -31.91
N LYS A 307 -11.03 -5.24 -32.69
CA LYS A 307 -11.33 -6.32 -33.66
C LYS A 307 -11.66 -7.66 -32.99
N HIS A 308 -10.93 -8.04 -31.93
CA HIS A 308 -10.96 -9.41 -31.38
C HIS A 308 -11.57 -9.53 -29.98
N VAL A 309 -11.56 -8.48 -29.17
CA VAL A 309 -12.04 -8.53 -27.77
C VAL A 309 -13.43 -7.94 -27.62
N HIS A 310 -13.65 -6.70 -28.08
CA HIS A 310 -14.91 -5.97 -27.83
C HIS A 310 -15.98 -6.11 -28.93
N ILE A 311 -15.70 -6.86 -30.01
CA ILE A 311 -16.71 -7.23 -31.00
C ILE A 311 -17.71 -8.26 -30.43
N GLU A 312 -18.94 -8.26 -30.95
CA GLU A 312 -19.97 -9.23 -30.55
C GLU A 312 -19.54 -10.68 -30.85
N ASN A 313 -19.60 -11.57 -29.86
CA ASN A 313 -19.03 -12.93 -29.90
C ASN A 313 -17.47 -12.95 -29.97
N GLY A 314 -16.81 -11.86 -29.60
CA GLY A 314 -15.34 -11.79 -29.47
C GLY A 314 -14.80 -12.52 -28.23
N LEU A 315 -13.48 -12.47 -28.04
CA LEU A 315 -12.76 -13.15 -26.95
C LEU A 315 -13.28 -12.81 -25.54
N ARG A 316 -13.93 -11.65 -25.36
CA ARG A 316 -14.59 -11.24 -24.11
C ARG A 316 -15.83 -12.07 -23.78
N ASP A 317 -16.60 -12.45 -24.80
CA ASP A 317 -17.87 -13.17 -24.65
C ASP A 317 -17.67 -14.70 -24.65
N LEU A 318 -16.65 -15.19 -25.34
CA LEU A 318 -16.46 -16.63 -25.58
C LEU A 318 -15.93 -17.41 -24.36
N PHE A 319 -15.16 -16.79 -23.48
CA PHE A 319 -14.66 -17.42 -22.25
C PHE A 319 -14.39 -16.40 -21.15
N GLN A 320 -14.37 -16.86 -19.89
CA GLN A 320 -14.09 -15.98 -18.75
C GLN A 320 -12.57 -15.77 -18.58
N TRP A 321 -12.12 -14.51 -18.69
CA TRP A 321 -10.75 -14.06 -18.41
C TRP A 321 -10.73 -12.62 -17.85
N ASP A 322 -9.53 -12.08 -17.59
CA ASP A 322 -9.33 -10.78 -16.93
C ASP A 322 -9.33 -9.62 -17.94
N VAL A 323 -10.53 -9.14 -18.27
CA VAL A 323 -10.82 -7.96 -19.13
C VAL A 323 -11.13 -6.70 -18.30
N ALA A 324 -10.72 -6.64 -17.03
CA ALA A 324 -11.02 -5.50 -16.18
C ALA A 324 -10.07 -4.33 -16.46
N ARG A 325 -10.57 -3.15 -16.86
CA ARG A 325 -9.85 -1.87 -16.74
C ARG A 325 -8.44 -1.86 -17.40
N GLY A 326 -8.40 -2.09 -18.72
CA GLY A 326 -7.19 -2.09 -19.56
C GLY A 326 -6.36 -3.37 -19.51
N ARG A 327 -6.84 -4.40 -18.79
CA ARG A 327 -6.12 -5.68 -18.62
C ARG A 327 -6.12 -6.54 -19.88
N ASP A 328 -7.15 -6.41 -20.69
CA ASP A 328 -7.21 -6.80 -22.10
C ASP A 328 -6.05 -6.19 -22.91
N PHE A 329 -5.94 -4.85 -22.95
CA PHE A 329 -4.83 -4.16 -23.61
C PHE A 329 -3.46 -4.64 -23.10
N GLN A 330 -3.31 -4.75 -21.77
CA GLN A 330 -2.08 -5.27 -21.14
C GLN A 330 -1.78 -6.71 -21.59
N ASN A 331 -2.77 -7.60 -21.61
CA ASN A 331 -2.59 -9.00 -21.97
C ASN A 331 -2.26 -9.16 -23.47
N ILE A 332 -2.90 -8.39 -24.37
CA ILE A 332 -2.53 -8.37 -25.79
C ILE A 332 -1.12 -7.80 -25.96
N THR A 333 -0.77 -6.72 -25.26
CA THR A 333 0.59 -6.15 -25.27
C THR A 333 1.64 -7.19 -24.86
N HIS A 334 1.40 -7.95 -23.78
CA HIS A 334 2.29 -9.01 -23.33
C HIS A 334 2.42 -10.14 -24.36
N LEU A 335 1.33 -10.52 -25.04
CA LEU A 335 1.33 -11.50 -26.13
C LEU A 335 2.19 -11.00 -27.31
N VAL A 336 1.90 -9.81 -27.82
CA VAL A 336 2.61 -9.23 -28.97
C VAL A 336 4.10 -9.04 -28.67
N TYR A 337 4.45 -8.55 -27.49
CA TYR A 337 5.85 -8.44 -27.04
C TYR A 337 6.56 -9.80 -27.08
N CYS A 338 5.96 -10.87 -26.52
CA CYS A 338 6.57 -12.19 -26.50
C CYS A 338 6.79 -12.74 -27.91
N CYS A 339 5.85 -12.51 -28.83
CA CYS A 339 5.98 -12.93 -30.23
C CYS A 339 7.04 -12.11 -31.00
N ASP A 340 7.10 -10.78 -30.81
CA ASP A 340 8.13 -9.91 -31.40
C ASP A 340 9.55 -10.35 -30.96
N LYS A 341 9.73 -10.68 -29.67
CA LYS A 341 11.03 -11.14 -29.15
C LYS A 341 11.41 -12.56 -29.58
N LEU A 342 10.44 -13.43 -29.87
CA LEU A 342 10.71 -14.73 -30.48
C LEU A 342 11.13 -14.61 -31.95
N GLU A 343 10.59 -13.66 -32.71
CA GLU A 343 10.93 -13.48 -34.12
C GLU A 343 12.25 -12.71 -34.33
N ASN A 344 12.60 -11.79 -33.42
CA ASN A 344 13.71 -10.85 -33.61
C ASN A 344 14.92 -11.05 -32.67
N GLU A 345 14.79 -11.69 -31.51
CA GLU A 345 15.86 -11.76 -30.49
C GLU A 345 16.14 -13.15 -29.89
N ASP A 346 15.36 -14.17 -30.24
CA ASP A 346 15.46 -15.55 -29.73
C ASP A 346 15.39 -15.64 -28.17
N ARG A 347 14.65 -14.70 -27.55
CA ARG A 347 14.59 -14.53 -26.08
C ARG A 347 13.26 -14.94 -25.46
N GLN A 348 13.31 -15.99 -24.65
CA GLN A 348 12.17 -16.50 -23.87
C GLN A 348 12.05 -15.81 -22.50
N GLU A 349 11.57 -14.56 -22.48
CA GLU A 349 11.35 -13.81 -21.23
C GLU A 349 9.91 -13.26 -21.13
N LEU A 350 9.30 -13.39 -19.94
CA LEU A 350 8.13 -12.58 -19.61
C LEU A 350 8.61 -11.15 -19.31
N PRO A 351 8.14 -10.10 -20.00
CA PRO A 351 8.62 -8.75 -19.80
C PRO A 351 8.24 -8.18 -18.43
N THR A 352 9.16 -7.40 -17.84
CA THR A 352 8.85 -6.47 -16.74
C THR A 352 8.11 -5.24 -17.27
N ALA A 353 7.30 -4.57 -16.44
CA ALA A 353 6.56 -3.37 -16.84
C ALA A 353 7.44 -2.28 -17.50
N SER A 354 8.67 -2.07 -17.01
CA SER A 354 9.64 -1.13 -17.62
C SER A 354 10.10 -1.55 -19.03
N LYS A 355 10.34 -2.85 -19.27
CA LYS A 355 10.65 -3.37 -20.63
C LYS A 355 9.49 -3.15 -21.59
N ILE A 356 8.24 -3.27 -21.15
CA ILE A 356 7.05 -3.00 -21.99
C ILE A 356 6.90 -1.50 -22.25
N ASP A 357 7.06 -0.64 -21.24
CA ASP A 357 6.96 0.81 -21.41
C ASP A 357 7.99 1.32 -22.44
N VAL A 358 9.25 0.89 -22.33
CA VAL A 358 10.30 1.22 -23.32
C VAL A 358 9.97 0.66 -24.71
N TRP A 359 9.47 -0.57 -24.81
CA TRP A 359 9.12 -1.19 -26.08
C TRP A 359 7.88 -0.59 -26.74
N LEU A 360 6.86 -0.18 -25.96
CA LEU A 360 5.68 0.51 -26.49
C LEU A 360 6.00 1.93 -26.96
N ARG A 361 7.03 2.59 -26.42
CA ARG A 361 7.47 3.94 -26.86
C ARG A 361 8.25 3.94 -28.19
N ARG A 362 8.37 2.79 -28.85
CA ARG A 362 8.93 2.67 -30.20
C ARG A 362 8.16 3.53 -31.21
N THR A 363 8.91 4.21 -32.07
CA THR A 363 8.40 5.07 -33.15
C THR A 363 8.32 4.38 -34.51
N ASP A 364 8.88 3.17 -34.63
CA ASP A 364 8.72 2.33 -35.82
C ASP A 364 7.33 1.68 -35.90
N GLU A 365 6.88 1.35 -37.11
CA GLU A 365 5.64 0.61 -37.33
C GLU A 365 5.86 -0.91 -37.28
N PRO A 366 4.91 -1.70 -36.73
CA PRO A 366 5.00 -3.16 -36.73
C PRO A 366 4.93 -3.73 -38.16
N ASP A 367 5.81 -4.68 -38.50
CA ASP A 367 5.88 -5.27 -39.84
C ASP A 367 4.54 -5.89 -40.30
N PRO A 368 4.06 -5.64 -41.54
CA PRO A 368 2.76 -6.15 -42.00
C PRO A 368 2.60 -7.68 -42.00
N ARG A 369 3.69 -8.46 -42.15
CA ARG A 369 3.63 -9.93 -42.06
C ARG A 369 3.48 -10.36 -40.60
N PHE A 370 4.22 -9.73 -39.69
CA PHE A 370 4.04 -9.93 -38.24
C PHE A 370 2.62 -9.56 -37.80
N GLN A 371 2.12 -8.39 -38.25
CA GLN A 371 0.75 -7.96 -37.97
C GLN A 371 -0.29 -9.00 -38.40
N LYS A 372 -0.11 -9.59 -39.59
CA LYS A 372 -0.96 -10.66 -40.09
C LYS A 372 -0.88 -11.92 -39.22
N ARG A 373 0.33 -12.38 -38.86
CA ARG A 373 0.53 -13.56 -38.00
C ARG A 373 -0.16 -13.41 -36.64
N ILE A 374 -0.09 -12.23 -36.02
CA ILE A 374 -0.77 -11.94 -34.75
C ILE A 374 -2.31 -11.93 -34.92
N ASN A 375 -2.81 -11.41 -36.04
CA ASN A 375 -4.24 -11.51 -36.36
C ASN A 375 -4.67 -12.98 -36.53
N ASP A 376 -3.96 -13.76 -37.34
CA ASP A 376 -4.24 -15.19 -37.57
C ASP A 376 -4.27 -15.99 -36.25
N VAL A 377 -3.43 -15.62 -35.26
CA VAL A 377 -3.43 -16.21 -33.90
C VAL A 377 -4.68 -15.85 -33.10
N LEU A 378 -5.08 -14.59 -33.10
CA LEU A 378 -6.28 -14.13 -32.36
C LEU A 378 -7.58 -14.63 -33.02
N ASP A 379 -7.64 -14.62 -34.36
CA ASP A 379 -8.73 -15.21 -35.14
C ASP A 379 -8.85 -16.72 -34.84
N PHE A 380 -7.73 -17.46 -34.76
CA PHE A 380 -7.75 -18.89 -34.41
C PHE A 380 -8.07 -19.16 -32.93
N MET A 381 -7.64 -18.29 -32.00
CA MET A 381 -8.02 -18.38 -30.59
C MET A 381 -9.52 -18.17 -30.41
N THR A 382 -10.10 -17.22 -31.16
CA THR A 382 -11.55 -16.95 -31.21
C THR A 382 -12.29 -18.17 -31.76
N TYR A 383 -11.82 -18.78 -32.86
CA TYR A 383 -12.38 -20.05 -33.36
C TYR A 383 -12.35 -21.16 -32.31
N LEU A 384 -11.22 -21.40 -31.62
CA LEU A 384 -11.08 -22.46 -30.61
C LEU A 384 -12.00 -22.29 -29.38
N ALA A 385 -12.36 -21.07 -29.02
CA ALA A 385 -13.33 -20.81 -27.96
C ALA A 385 -14.79 -20.72 -28.47
N GLY A 386 -14.96 -20.51 -29.78
CA GLY A 386 -16.24 -20.33 -30.47
C GLY A 386 -17.13 -21.58 -30.53
N ARG A 387 -18.36 -21.38 -31.05
CA ARG A 387 -19.34 -22.46 -31.21
C ARG A 387 -18.89 -23.49 -32.26
N ASP A 388 -18.13 -23.07 -33.26
CA ASP A 388 -17.64 -23.96 -34.33
C ASP A 388 -16.63 -24.99 -33.82
N ALA A 389 -15.68 -24.59 -32.97
CA ALA A 389 -14.80 -25.55 -32.29
C ALA A 389 -15.55 -26.49 -31.33
N ARG A 390 -16.76 -26.16 -30.87
CA ARG A 390 -17.62 -27.14 -30.15
C ARG A 390 -18.16 -28.20 -31.10
N ARG A 391 -18.55 -27.81 -32.31
CA ARG A 391 -19.02 -28.73 -33.36
C ARG A 391 -17.90 -29.66 -33.84
N ASP A 392 -16.69 -29.13 -33.94
CA ASP A 392 -15.52 -29.84 -34.42
C ASP A 392 -14.76 -30.60 -33.29
N GLY A 393 -15.23 -30.53 -32.04
CA GLY A 393 -14.63 -31.23 -30.89
C GLY A 393 -13.33 -30.62 -30.33
N LEU A 394 -12.94 -29.44 -30.81
CA LEU A 394 -11.67 -28.77 -30.52
C LEU A 394 -11.72 -27.81 -29.31
N VAL A 395 -12.91 -27.47 -28.80
CA VAL A 395 -13.12 -26.50 -27.69
C VAL A 395 -12.54 -26.94 -26.33
N ASN A 396 -12.04 -28.17 -26.21
CA ASN A 396 -11.70 -28.79 -24.93
C ASN A 396 -10.69 -27.97 -24.11
N GLY A 397 -9.75 -27.27 -24.77
CA GLY A 397 -8.82 -26.35 -24.10
C GLY A 397 -9.51 -25.25 -23.27
N PHE A 398 -10.70 -24.81 -23.66
CA PHE A 398 -11.46 -23.79 -22.94
C PHE A 398 -12.55 -24.37 -22.03
N VAL A 399 -13.16 -25.50 -22.40
CA VAL A 399 -14.32 -26.08 -21.69
C VAL A 399 -13.95 -27.18 -20.68
N ALA A 400 -13.01 -28.08 -21.01
CA ALA A 400 -12.67 -29.21 -20.13
C ALA A 400 -11.87 -28.81 -18.88
N VAL A 401 -11.31 -27.60 -18.86
CA VAL A 401 -10.66 -27.00 -17.69
C VAL A 401 -11.62 -25.94 -17.13
N GLY A 402 -12.52 -26.37 -16.24
CA GLY A 402 -13.61 -25.57 -15.66
C GLY A 402 -13.20 -24.39 -14.74
N LYS A 403 -11.98 -23.88 -14.88
CA LYS A 403 -11.47 -22.67 -14.20
C LYS A 403 -11.24 -21.58 -15.25
N ARG A 404 -11.57 -20.33 -14.91
CA ARG A 404 -11.33 -19.13 -15.76
C ARG A 404 -9.92 -19.12 -16.37
N VAL A 405 -9.77 -18.61 -17.59
CA VAL A 405 -8.45 -18.44 -18.21
C VAL A 405 -7.71 -17.32 -17.48
N ALA A 406 -6.54 -17.66 -16.93
CA ALA A 406 -5.69 -16.70 -16.22
C ALA A 406 -4.96 -15.79 -17.21
N PRO A 407 -4.57 -14.55 -16.83
CA PRO A 407 -3.80 -13.65 -17.69
C PRO A 407 -2.56 -14.29 -18.33
N VAL A 408 -1.84 -15.11 -17.55
CA VAL A 408 -0.65 -15.83 -18.02
C VAL A 408 -1.00 -16.95 -19.01
N GLU A 409 -2.14 -17.62 -18.84
CA GLU A 409 -2.60 -18.61 -19.82
C GLU A 409 -3.01 -17.92 -21.12
N PHE A 410 -3.74 -16.80 -21.08
CA PHE A 410 -4.15 -16.07 -22.29
C PHE A 410 -2.93 -15.69 -23.14
N VAL A 411 -1.92 -15.06 -22.53
CA VAL A 411 -0.68 -14.67 -23.20
C VAL A 411 0.00 -15.89 -23.83
N PHE A 412 0.23 -16.95 -23.06
CA PHE A 412 0.99 -18.09 -23.58
C PHE A 412 0.21 -19.04 -24.48
N ILE A 413 -1.13 -19.05 -24.44
CA ILE A 413 -1.95 -19.70 -25.47
C ILE A 413 -1.72 -19.00 -26.81
N GLY A 414 -1.70 -17.66 -26.84
CA GLY A 414 -1.35 -16.93 -28.06
C GLY A 414 0.08 -17.21 -28.55
N VAL A 415 1.07 -17.20 -27.66
CA VAL A 415 2.47 -17.53 -28.01
C VAL A 415 2.60 -18.97 -28.54
N LEU A 416 1.95 -19.95 -27.90
CA LEU A 416 1.92 -21.34 -28.38
C LEU A 416 1.32 -21.43 -29.79
N LEU A 417 0.21 -20.74 -30.05
CA LEU A 417 -0.44 -20.72 -31.37
C LEU A 417 0.40 -20.01 -32.44
N PHE A 418 1.16 -18.97 -32.06
CA PHE A 418 2.10 -18.26 -32.94
C PHE A 418 3.29 -19.14 -33.37
N VAL A 419 3.80 -19.94 -32.44
CA VAL A 419 4.87 -20.93 -32.67
C VAL A 419 4.35 -22.12 -33.48
N MET A 420 3.15 -22.63 -33.17
CA MET A 420 2.53 -23.77 -33.85
C MET A 420 1.76 -23.39 -35.13
N ALA A 421 2.10 -22.29 -35.80
CA ALA A 421 1.36 -21.77 -36.95
C ALA A 421 1.18 -22.80 -38.10
N HIS A 422 2.18 -23.66 -38.31
CA HIS A 422 2.18 -24.71 -39.33
C HIS A 422 1.44 -26.00 -38.95
N ALA A 423 1.14 -26.22 -37.65
CA ALA A 423 0.51 -27.44 -37.18
C ALA A 423 -1.00 -27.50 -37.53
N SER A 424 -1.57 -28.70 -37.56
CA SER A 424 -3.00 -28.89 -37.81
C SER A 424 -3.87 -28.25 -36.73
N LYS A 425 -5.18 -28.09 -37.02
CA LYS A 425 -6.14 -27.52 -36.05
C LYS A 425 -6.23 -28.39 -34.78
N ASP A 426 -6.29 -29.70 -34.96
CA ASP A 426 -6.33 -30.71 -33.88
C ASP A 426 -5.08 -30.69 -33.00
N GLU A 427 -3.90 -30.53 -33.59
CA GLU A 427 -2.64 -30.44 -32.84
C GLU A 427 -2.58 -29.18 -32.00
N ARG A 428 -2.93 -28.03 -32.57
CA ARG A 428 -3.03 -26.76 -31.84
C ARG A 428 -4.07 -26.83 -30.72
N ALA A 429 -5.26 -27.36 -30.98
CA ALA A 429 -6.32 -27.52 -29.99
C ALA A 429 -5.91 -28.42 -28.81
N ARG A 430 -5.24 -29.56 -29.10
CA ARG A 430 -4.67 -30.45 -28.08
C ARG A 430 -3.57 -29.77 -27.27
N ALA A 431 -2.63 -29.08 -27.93
CA ALA A 431 -1.55 -28.39 -27.25
C ALA A 431 -2.05 -27.28 -26.30
N VAL A 432 -3.13 -26.56 -26.65
CA VAL A 432 -3.79 -25.59 -25.76
C VAL A 432 -4.39 -26.26 -24.52
N LEU A 433 -5.05 -27.42 -24.67
CA LEU A 433 -5.55 -28.21 -23.54
C LEU A 433 -4.41 -28.70 -22.63
N ASP A 434 -3.35 -29.23 -23.23
CA ASP A 434 -2.23 -29.80 -22.51
C ASP A 434 -1.39 -28.73 -21.79
N LEU A 435 -1.22 -27.54 -22.38
CA LEU A 435 -0.62 -26.37 -21.73
C LEU A 435 -1.37 -26.01 -20.45
N ARG A 436 -2.70 -25.89 -20.53
CA ARG A 436 -3.54 -25.51 -19.38
C ARG A 436 -3.54 -26.59 -18.30
N LYS A 437 -3.54 -27.87 -18.66
CA LYS A 437 -3.35 -28.99 -17.71
C LYS A 437 -1.96 -28.96 -17.06
N ASN A 438 -0.91 -28.71 -17.84
CA ASN A 438 0.48 -28.71 -17.36
C ASN A 438 0.73 -27.60 -16.32
N VAL A 439 0.28 -26.37 -16.60
CA VAL A 439 0.45 -25.27 -15.65
C VAL A 439 -0.41 -25.45 -14.41
N ARG A 440 -1.63 -26.00 -14.53
CA ARG A 440 -2.57 -26.16 -13.39
C ARG A 440 -2.30 -27.37 -12.49
N SER A 441 -1.63 -28.40 -12.99
CA SER A 441 -1.13 -29.50 -12.15
C SER A 441 0.09 -29.07 -11.33
N LYS A 442 0.94 -28.20 -11.88
CA LYS A 442 2.14 -27.69 -11.21
C LYS A 442 1.91 -26.48 -10.30
N HIS A 443 0.89 -25.65 -10.58
CA HIS A 443 0.64 -24.40 -9.87
C HIS A 443 -0.80 -24.29 -9.34
N LYS A 444 -0.94 -24.22 -8.02
CA LYS A 444 -2.23 -24.04 -7.33
C LYS A 444 -2.87 -22.68 -7.61
N ASP A 445 -2.05 -21.63 -7.77
CA ASP A 445 -2.45 -20.28 -8.14
C ASP A 445 -1.79 -19.86 -9.47
N VAL A 446 -2.53 -20.00 -10.57
CA VAL A 446 -2.07 -19.63 -11.91
C VAL A 446 -2.36 -18.15 -12.16
N ARG A 447 -1.30 -17.34 -12.13
CA ARG A 447 -1.36 -15.87 -12.28
C ARG A 447 -0.16 -15.33 -13.07
N MET A 448 -0.23 -14.07 -13.51
CA MET A 448 0.88 -13.41 -14.23
C MET A 448 2.11 -13.25 -13.32
N ASN A 449 3.05 -14.19 -13.43
CA ASN A 449 4.32 -14.19 -12.70
C ASN A 449 5.36 -15.06 -13.44
N THR A 450 6.63 -14.86 -13.10
CA THR A 450 7.78 -15.52 -13.74
C THR A 450 7.82 -17.04 -13.54
N ILE A 451 7.26 -17.58 -12.46
CA ILE A 451 7.29 -19.02 -12.15
C ILE A 451 6.31 -19.78 -13.05
N CYS A 452 5.07 -19.29 -13.16
CA CYS A 452 4.09 -19.82 -14.10
C CYS A 452 4.57 -19.64 -15.55
N ALA A 453 5.12 -18.46 -15.89
CA ALA A 453 5.67 -18.19 -17.22
C ALA A 453 6.82 -19.13 -17.59
N LYS A 454 7.81 -19.35 -16.71
CA LYS A 454 8.91 -20.33 -16.93
C LYS A 454 8.38 -21.74 -17.17
N THR A 455 7.35 -22.15 -16.43
CA THR A 455 6.73 -23.47 -16.58
C THR A 455 6.08 -23.64 -17.95
N ILE A 456 5.41 -22.60 -18.44
CA ILE A 456 4.76 -22.62 -19.76
C ILE A 456 5.79 -22.47 -20.88
N TRP A 457 6.82 -21.62 -20.72
CA TRP A 457 7.94 -21.54 -21.66
C TRP A 457 8.60 -22.90 -21.87
N THR A 458 8.94 -23.61 -20.80
CA THR A 458 9.49 -24.99 -20.88
C THR A 458 8.57 -25.93 -21.66
N PHE A 459 7.25 -25.80 -21.52
CA PHE A 459 6.29 -26.58 -22.30
C PHE A 459 6.30 -26.22 -23.80
N ILE A 460 6.40 -24.92 -24.14
CA ILE A 460 6.48 -24.44 -25.52
C ILE A 460 7.81 -24.87 -26.17
N THR A 461 8.95 -24.73 -25.47
CA THR A 461 10.27 -25.15 -25.96
C THR A 461 10.31 -26.64 -26.27
N ASN A 462 9.79 -27.49 -25.37
CA ASN A 462 9.72 -28.93 -25.59
C ASN A 462 8.87 -29.31 -26.83
N ILE A 463 7.85 -28.50 -27.17
CA ILE A 463 7.08 -28.67 -28.42
C ILE A 463 7.91 -28.25 -29.64
N GLN A 464 8.67 -27.16 -29.56
CA GLN A 464 9.56 -26.72 -30.65
C GLN A 464 10.68 -27.74 -30.94
N GLU A 465 11.30 -28.30 -29.90
CA GLU A 465 12.30 -29.37 -30.02
C GLU A 465 11.68 -30.67 -30.57
N GLY A 466 10.45 -31.00 -30.16
CA GLY A 466 9.71 -32.15 -30.68
C GLY A 466 9.24 -32.02 -32.14
N LEU A 467 9.07 -30.79 -32.64
CA LEU A 467 8.72 -30.52 -34.04
C LEU A 467 9.96 -30.52 -34.94
N SER A 468 11.03 -29.85 -34.53
CA SER A 468 12.30 -29.80 -35.29
C SER A 468 12.96 -31.17 -35.44
N SER A 469 12.90 -32.01 -34.40
CA SER A 469 13.37 -33.41 -34.48
C SER A 469 12.51 -34.33 -35.37
N ALA A 470 11.33 -33.89 -35.83
CA ALA A 470 10.54 -34.61 -36.82
C ALA A 470 10.93 -34.24 -38.27
N GLU A 471 11.35 -33.00 -38.53
CA GLU A 471 11.68 -32.51 -39.87
C GLU A 471 13.02 -33.04 -40.39
N ASP A 472 14.02 -33.25 -39.52
CA ASP A 472 15.32 -33.86 -39.86
C ASP A 472 15.23 -35.32 -40.35
N SER A 473 14.04 -35.94 -40.29
CA SER A 473 13.83 -37.34 -40.70
C SER A 473 13.45 -37.55 -42.17
N GLN A 474 13.34 -36.47 -42.98
CA GLN A 474 12.89 -36.57 -44.38
C GLN A 474 13.86 -36.01 -45.42
N THR A 475 14.87 -36.80 -45.79
CA THR A 475 15.50 -36.73 -47.12
C THR A 475 15.43 -38.09 -47.84
N PRO A 476 15.12 -38.13 -49.15
CA PRO A 476 14.76 -39.39 -49.81
C PRO A 476 15.97 -40.14 -50.40
N SER A 477 15.98 -41.47 -50.27
CA SER A 477 16.85 -42.36 -51.04
C SER A 477 16.08 -43.61 -51.54
N PRO A 478 16.50 -44.25 -52.65
CA PRO A 478 15.54 -44.84 -53.58
C PRO A 478 15.11 -46.30 -53.31
N ARG A 479 14.00 -46.67 -53.95
CA ARG A 479 13.34 -47.99 -53.89
C ARG A 479 14.24 -49.17 -54.28
N SER A 480 14.37 -50.13 -53.35
CA SER A 480 14.25 -51.59 -53.60
C SER A 480 13.99 -52.27 -52.23
N GLY A 481 13.42 -53.46 -52.07
CA GLY A 481 12.94 -54.45 -53.04
C GLY A 481 13.22 -55.87 -52.54
N SER A 482 12.18 -56.63 -52.17
CA SER A 482 12.17 -58.12 -52.10
C SER A 482 12.70 -58.87 -50.86
N LYS A 483 11.79 -59.68 -50.26
CA LYS A 483 11.95 -61.09 -49.80
C LYS A 483 12.75 -61.50 -48.54
N ARG A 484 12.00 -62.24 -47.68
CA ARG A 484 12.33 -63.54 -47.04
C ARG A 484 13.57 -63.67 -46.12
N GLY A 485 13.33 -63.76 -44.80
CA GLY A 485 12.89 -65.03 -44.18
C GLY A 485 13.89 -65.82 -43.29
N LYS A 486 13.30 -66.55 -42.31
CA LYS A 486 13.91 -67.49 -41.32
C LYS A 486 14.79 -66.82 -40.24
N GLY A 487 14.77 -67.23 -38.96
CA GLY A 487 13.99 -68.26 -38.27
C GLY A 487 14.85 -69.20 -37.43
N LYS A 488 14.34 -69.63 -36.25
CA LYS A 488 15.01 -70.39 -35.15
C LYS A 488 15.94 -69.49 -34.29
N GLY A 489 15.90 -69.48 -32.96
CA GLY A 489 15.07 -70.22 -32.00
C GLY A 489 15.77 -71.43 -31.37
N LYS A 490 15.99 -71.39 -30.06
CA LYS A 490 16.10 -72.55 -29.17
C LYS A 490 15.88 -72.12 -27.71
N ALA A 491 15.33 -73.04 -26.92
CA ALA A 491 14.93 -72.83 -25.53
C ALA A 491 15.50 -73.95 -24.64
N ALA A 492 15.21 -73.82 -23.33
CA ALA A 492 15.37 -74.84 -22.28
C ALA A 492 16.82 -75.07 -21.77
N ASN A 493 17.05 -75.49 -20.51
CA ASN A 493 16.06 -75.94 -19.52
C ASN A 493 16.56 -75.84 -18.05
N GLY A 494 15.61 -75.59 -17.13
CA GLY A 494 15.55 -76.17 -15.77
C GLY A 494 16.60 -75.77 -14.71
N ASN A 495 16.40 -76.10 -13.43
CA ASN A 495 15.17 -76.35 -12.65
C ASN A 495 15.56 -76.32 -11.15
N GLY A 496 14.74 -75.76 -10.25
CA GLY A 496 15.05 -75.70 -8.81
C GLY A 496 14.00 -74.90 -8.05
N ASN A 497 13.44 -75.47 -6.97
CA ASN A 497 12.05 -75.18 -6.56
C ASN A 497 11.92 -74.88 -5.05
N ARG A 498 10.80 -74.20 -4.68
CA ARG A 498 10.26 -73.94 -3.33
C ARG A 498 10.92 -72.82 -2.49
N SER A 499 10.19 -72.03 -1.66
CA SER A 499 8.73 -71.77 -1.54
C SER A 499 8.41 -70.65 -0.54
N LEU A 500 7.33 -69.89 -0.82
CA LEU A 500 6.34 -69.27 0.10
C LEU A 500 6.58 -67.91 0.83
N LYS A 501 5.52 -67.07 0.76
CA LYS A 501 5.17 -65.83 1.53
C LYS A 501 6.07 -64.59 1.30
N ARG A 502 5.65 -63.45 0.71
CA ARG A 502 4.33 -62.81 0.41
C ARG A 502 3.53 -62.39 1.67
N GLY A 503 2.97 -61.17 1.82
CA GLY A 503 2.98 -59.90 1.02
C GLY A 503 3.37 -58.70 1.92
N ARG A 504 3.55 -57.44 1.47
CA ARG A 504 2.87 -56.55 0.50
C ARG A 504 1.59 -55.87 1.02
N GLU A 505 1.76 -54.63 1.44
CA GLU A 505 0.84 -53.47 1.30
C GLU A 505 1.81 -52.31 0.87
N SER A 506 1.75 -51.64 -0.27
CA SER A 506 0.69 -50.99 -1.07
C SER A 506 0.17 -49.68 -0.46
N GLU A 507 0.97 -48.62 -0.66
CA GLU A 507 0.43 -47.29 -1.01
C GLU A 507 -0.43 -47.43 -2.28
N ASP A 508 -1.51 -46.64 -2.38
CA ASP A 508 -2.03 -46.03 -3.62
C ASP A 508 -3.16 -45.05 -3.27
N ASP A 509 -2.95 -43.79 -3.68
CA ASP A 509 -3.87 -42.76 -4.17
C ASP A 509 -5.20 -42.33 -3.50
N PHE A 510 -5.36 -41.00 -3.54
CA PHE A 510 -6.63 -40.25 -3.51
C PHE A 510 -7.43 -40.49 -4.80
N ASP A 511 -8.77 -40.35 -4.76
CA ASP A 511 -9.42 -39.25 -5.50
C ASP A 511 -10.92 -39.06 -5.15
N GLU A 512 -11.46 -37.98 -5.74
CA GLU A 512 -12.79 -37.34 -5.71
C GLU A 512 -14.01 -38.31 -5.85
N ALA A 513 -15.29 -37.93 -5.66
CA ALA A 513 -15.94 -36.65 -5.99
C ALA A 513 -17.37 -36.47 -5.39
N ASP A 514 -17.98 -35.33 -5.75
CA ASP A 514 -19.42 -35.07 -5.92
C ASP A 514 -20.40 -35.05 -4.72
N ALA A 515 -21.60 -34.47 -4.82
CA ALA A 515 -22.09 -33.23 -5.45
C ALA A 515 -23.56 -32.99 -5.04
N ASP A 516 -23.95 -31.73 -4.85
CA ASP A 516 -25.30 -31.12 -4.89
C ASP A 516 -26.63 -31.93 -4.73
N ARG A 517 -27.52 -31.30 -3.93
CA ARG A 517 -28.99 -31.12 -4.08
C ARG A 517 -30.03 -32.07 -3.41
N GLU A 518 -30.83 -31.37 -2.59
CA GLU A 518 -32.31 -31.33 -2.52
C GLU A 518 -33.15 -32.38 -1.72
N GLU A 519 -34.15 -31.79 -1.04
CA GLU A 519 -35.41 -32.29 -0.47
C GLU A 519 -35.50 -33.13 0.85
N ASP A 520 -36.41 -32.62 1.70
CA ASP A 520 -37.11 -33.19 2.87
C ASP A 520 -38.18 -34.23 2.37
N PRO A 521 -38.89 -35.08 3.17
CA PRO A 521 -38.88 -35.30 4.63
C PRO A 521 -38.87 -36.78 5.11
N SER A 522 -38.86 -36.92 6.45
CA SER A 522 -39.67 -37.91 7.23
C SER A 522 -39.07 -39.26 7.68
N TYR A 523 -39.76 -39.81 8.70
CA TYR A 523 -39.73 -41.18 9.25
C TYR A 523 -38.61 -41.62 10.24
N LYS A 524 -38.90 -41.36 11.53
CA LYS A 524 -38.64 -42.28 12.68
C LYS A 524 -39.42 -43.63 12.48
N PRO A 525 -39.41 -44.70 13.33
CA PRO A 525 -39.04 -44.74 14.76
C PRO A 525 -38.53 -46.11 15.33
N VAL A 526 -38.47 -46.22 16.68
CA VAL A 526 -38.55 -47.47 17.51
C VAL A 526 -37.27 -48.37 17.60
N SER A 527 -36.84 -48.95 18.74
CA SER A 527 -36.95 -48.59 20.18
C SER A 527 -36.07 -49.51 21.08
N ARG A 528 -35.80 -49.06 22.33
CA ARG A 528 -35.70 -49.83 23.62
C ARG A 528 -34.69 -51.01 23.70
N THR A 529 -33.88 -51.11 24.76
CA THR A 529 -34.36 -51.39 26.13
C THR A 529 -33.44 -50.95 27.28
N SER A 530 -34.06 -50.31 28.29
CA SER A 530 -33.91 -50.37 29.76
C SER A 530 -32.84 -51.29 30.41
N ARG A 531 -32.23 -51.03 31.58
CA ARG A 531 -32.62 -50.33 32.85
C ARG A 531 -31.34 -49.83 33.59
N GLY A 532 -31.25 -48.82 34.47
CA GLY A 532 -32.17 -47.75 34.91
C GLY A 532 -32.50 -47.73 36.44
N ARG A 533 -31.92 -46.83 37.28
CA ARG A 533 -32.39 -46.64 38.70
C ARG A 533 -32.15 -45.25 39.36
N LYS A 534 -33.25 -44.66 39.87
CA LYS A 534 -33.44 -43.53 40.85
C LYS A 534 -33.00 -42.09 40.43
N VAL A 535 -33.85 -41.03 40.35
CA VAL A 535 -34.92 -40.42 41.23
C VAL A 535 -34.31 -39.47 42.28
N ASN A 536 -34.69 -38.19 42.48
CA ASN A 536 -35.67 -37.23 41.87
C ASN A 536 -35.13 -35.77 42.09
N LYS A 537 -35.29 -34.73 41.23
CA LYS A 537 -36.48 -33.95 40.75
C LYS A 537 -37.08 -32.94 41.78
N PRO A 538 -37.72 -31.81 41.38
CA PRO A 538 -37.11 -30.64 40.68
C PRO A 538 -37.60 -29.26 41.22
N ARG A 539 -37.08 -28.15 40.67
CA ARG A 539 -37.57 -26.76 40.91
C ARG A 539 -39.00 -26.52 40.39
N LYS A 540 -39.71 -25.58 41.03
CA LYS A 540 -40.80 -24.77 40.44
C LYS A 540 -40.63 -23.31 40.86
N ASN A 541 -41.01 -22.37 39.97
CA ASN A 541 -41.00 -20.94 40.23
C ASN A 541 -42.19 -20.50 41.10
N ALA A 542 -41.99 -19.45 41.90
CA ALA A 542 -43.04 -18.56 42.37
C ALA A 542 -42.47 -17.13 42.47
N THR A 543 -43.27 -16.16 42.05
CA THR A 543 -42.97 -14.72 42.09
C THR A 543 -43.08 -14.15 43.51
N HIS A 544 -42.16 -13.27 43.91
CA HIS A 544 -42.48 -12.06 44.67
C HIS A 544 -41.28 -11.09 44.73
N THR A 545 -41.54 -9.82 44.39
CA THR A 545 -40.64 -8.70 44.67
C THR A 545 -40.63 -8.39 46.16
N PRO A 546 -39.48 -8.03 46.74
CA PRO A 546 -39.45 -6.80 47.52
C PRO A 546 -38.24 -5.91 47.17
N SER A 547 -38.42 -4.60 47.33
CA SER A 547 -37.37 -3.60 47.20
C SER A 547 -36.26 -3.82 48.22
N ILE A 548 -35.00 -3.65 47.81
CA ILE A 548 -33.87 -3.45 48.72
C ILE A 548 -33.31 -2.04 48.49
N THR A 549 -33.24 -1.29 49.58
CA THR A 549 -32.85 0.13 49.62
C THR A 549 -31.37 0.32 49.29
N MET A 550 -31.06 1.41 48.58
CA MET A 550 -29.69 1.87 48.32
C MET A 550 -28.87 2.02 49.61
N SER A 551 -27.74 1.32 49.70
CA SER A 551 -26.62 1.70 50.56
C SER A 551 -25.51 2.27 49.68
N SER A 552 -25.59 3.57 49.41
CA SER A 552 -24.58 4.33 48.68
C SER A 552 -23.30 4.44 49.51
N THR A 553 -22.46 3.41 49.46
CA THR A 553 -21.09 3.50 49.94
C THR A 553 -20.26 4.07 48.80
N THR A 554 -20.19 5.40 48.73
CA THR A 554 -19.34 6.11 47.76
C THR A 554 -17.87 6.00 48.18
N SER A 555 -17.30 4.80 48.00
CA SER A 555 -15.86 4.70 47.76
C SER A 555 -15.57 5.43 46.45
N SER A 556 -14.84 6.54 46.53
CA SER A 556 -14.25 7.16 45.35
C SER A 556 -13.21 6.20 44.78
N GLU A 557 -13.61 5.31 43.88
CA GLU A 557 -12.68 4.46 43.15
C GLU A 557 -11.72 5.36 42.37
N SER A 558 -10.47 5.41 42.82
CA SER A 558 -9.41 6.11 42.12
C SER A 558 -9.25 5.51 40.73
N THR A 559 -9.26 6.35 39.69
CA THR A 559 -9.03 5.92 38.30
C THR A 559 -7.80 4.99 38.24
N PRO A 560 -7.93 3.74 37.75
CA PRO A 560 -6.83 2.77 37.74
C PRO A 560 -5.58 3.31 37.04
N LYS A 561 -4.38 2.94 37.49
CA LYS A 561 -3.11 3.46 36.90
C LYS A 561 -3.02 3.29 35.39
N LEU A 562 -3.65 2.25 34.82
CA LEU A 562 -3.75 2.01 33.38
C LEU A 562 -4.36 3.19 32.59
N PHE A 563 -5.22 3.99 33.21
CA PHE A 563 -5.90 5.15 32.61
C PHE A 563 -5.48 6.49 33.26
N GLN A 564 -4.39 6.48 34.02
CA GLN A 564 -3.75 7.70 34.53
C GLN A 564 -2.66 8.19 33.56
N PRO A 565 -2.45 9.51 33.47
CA PRO A 565 -1.41 10.07 32.62
C PRO A 565 0.00 9.71 33.10
N ILE A 566 0.96 9.72 32.16
CA ILE A 566 2.39 9.46 32.43
C ILE A 566 3.28 10.23 31.44
N LYS A 567 4.42 10.73 31.89
CA LYS A 567 5.44 11.33 31.03
C LYS A 567 6.44 10.27 30.56
N VAL A 568 6.73 10.24 29.26
CA VAL A 568 7.65 9.29 28.62
C VAL A 568 8.56 10.07 27.66
N GLY A 569 9.82 10.26 28.02
CA GLY A 569 10.70 11.19 27.30
C GLY A 569 10.07 12.59 27.20
N ARG A 570 9.80 13.04 25.96
CA ARG A 570 9.06 14.30 25.68
C ARG A 570 7.53 14.16 25.68
N MET A 571 7.00 12.94 25.56
CA MET A 571 5.55 12.70 25.42
C MET A 571 4.84 12.81 26.77
N SER A 572 3.66 13.42 26.79
CA SER A 572 2.75 13.45 27.93
C SER A 572 1.51 12.63 27.59
N LEU A 573 1.52 11.35 27.97
CA LEU A 573 0.46 10.39 27.64
C LEU A 573 -0.74 10.57 28.56
N SER A 574 -1.95 10.42 28.02
CA SER A 574 -3.20 10.50 28.80
C SER A 574 -3.51 9.21 29.56
N HIS A 575 -3.02 8.07 29.07
CA HIS A 575 -3.23 6.73 29.61
C HIS A 575 -2.01 5.84 29.31
N ARG A 576 -1.99 4.64 29.89
CA ARG A 576 -0.87 3.67 29.79
C ARG A 576 -1.19 2.48 28.87
N VAL A 577 -1.99 2.71 27.84
CA VAL A 577 -2.33 1.72 26.80
C VAL A 577 -1.71 2.21 25.50
N ALA A 578 -0.80 1.41 24.94
CA ALA A 578 -0.05 1.75 23.73
C ALA A 578 -0.28 0.74 22.59
N LEU A 579 -0.20 1.18 21.34
CA LEU A 579 -0.16 0.27 20.20
C LEU A 579 1.23 -0.37 20.14
N ALA A 580 1.27 -1.70 20.24
CA ALA A 580 2.51 -2.45 20.03
C ALA A 580 2.91 -2.41 18.54
N PRO A 581 4.23 -2.48 18.24
CA PRO A 581 4.72 -2.59 16.87
C PRO A 581 4.22 -3.88 16.22
N LEU A 582 3.64 -3.76 15.03
CA LEU A 582 3.00 -4.84 14.30
C LEU A 582 3.32 -4.73 12.81
N THR A 583 4.21 -5.57 12.27
CA THR A 583 4.40 -5.70 10.81
C THR A 583 3.08 -6.04 10.13
N ARG A 584 2.65 -5.27 9.11
CA ARG A 584 1.35 -5.52 8.42
C ARG A 584 1.46 -5.69 6.92
N ASN A 585 2.58 -5.29 6.33
CA ASN A 585 2.88 -5.37 4.90
C ASN A 585 1.98 -4.51 3.99
N ARG A 586 1.46 -3.39 4.49
CA ARG A 586 0.61 -2.44 3.72
C ARG A 586 1.43 -1.33 3.04
N VAL A 587 2.55 -1.75 2.44
CA VAL A 587 3.47 -0.88 1.71
C VAL A 587 3.69 -1.45 0.31
N ASP A 588 4.11 -0.65 -0.65
CA ASP A 588 4.35 -1.12 -2.01
C ASP A 588 5.68 -1.91 -2.17
N ALA A 589 6.09 -2.17 -3.41
CA ALA A 589 7.30 -2.91 -3.73
C ALA A 589 8.60 -2.10 -3.45
N ASP A 590 8.49 -0.78 -3.34
CA ASP A 590 9.60 0.16 -3.09
C ASP A 590 9.64 0.61 -1.61
N HIS A 591 8.93 -0.15 -0.75
CA HIS A 591 8.86 0.01 0.70
C HIS A 591 8.19 1.32 1.14
N VAL A 592 7.38 1.94 0.28
CA VAL A 592 6.64 3.19 0.58
C VAL A 592 5.28 2.85 1.21
N PRO A 593 4.89 3.47 2.35
CA PRO A 593 3.57 3.31 2.94
C PRO A 593 2.43 3.66 1.95
N ILE A 594 1.48 2.74 1.76
CA ILE A 594 0.34 2.95 0.84
C ILE A 594 -0.68 3.88 1.50
N LEU A 595 -0.94 5.02 0.86
CA LEU A 595 -1.91 6.01 1.36
C LEU A 595 -3.24 5.96 0.57
N PRO A 596 -4.38 6.30 1.21
CA PRO A 596 -4.50 6.78 2.59
C PRO A 596 -4.45 5.67 3.65
N ILE A 597 -4.57 4.38 3.27
CA ILE A 597 -4.88 3.30 4.23
C ILE A 597 -3.94 3.21 5.42
N VAL A 598 -2.62 3.40 5.25
CA VAL A 598 -1.67 3.37 6.38
C VAL A 598 -1.88 4.56 7.32
N SER A 599 -2.14 5.75 6.77
CA SER A 599 -2.51 6.92 7.58
C SER A 599 -3.83 6.68 8.33
N ASP A 600 -4.85 6.14 7.66
CA ASP A 600 -6.13 5.81 8.30
C ASP A 600 -5.93 4.83 9.46
N TYR A 601 -5.11 3.80 9.28
CA TYR A 601 -4.81 2.80 10.32
C TYR A 601 -4.20 3.40 11.59
N TYR A 602 -3.18 4.27 11.47
CA TYR A 602 -2.59 4.91 12.65
C TYR A 602 -3.52 5.99 13.23
N THR A 603 -4.19 6.79 12.39
CA THR A 603 -5.13 7.82 12.84
C THR A 603 -6.32 7.24 13.61
N GLN A 604 -6.87 6.11 13.14
CA GLN A 604 -7.92 5.37 13.84
C GLN A 604 -7.48 4.89 15.22
N ARG A 605 -6.21 4.51 15.39
CA ARG A 605 -5.66 4.00 16.66
C ARG A 605 -5.20 5.12 17.59
N ALA A 606 -4.95 6.31 17.04
CA ALA A 606 -4.97 7.59 17.76
C ALA A 606 -6.42 8.09 18.01
N SER A 607 -7.33 7.18 18.40
CA SER A 607 -8.73 7.50 18.66
C SER A 607 -8.90 8.43 19.87
N GLU A 608 -8.10 8.22 20.93
CA GLU A 608 -8.08 9.05 22.13
C GLU A 608 -6.83 9.96 22.18
N PRO A 609 -6.97 11.27 22.47
CA PRO A 609 -5.83 12.16 22.63
C PRO A 609 -4.86 11.71 23.73
N GLY A 610 -3.56 11.79 23.44
CA GLY A 610 -2.48 11.32 24.29
C GLY A 610 -2.27 9.81 24.26
N THR A 611 -2.79 9.09 23.25
CA THR A 611 -2.42 7.70 22.95
C THR A 611 -0.96 7.64 22.50
N PHE A 612 -0.23 6.59 22.88
CA PHE A 612 1.10 6.28 22.34
C PHE A 612 1.02 5.15 21.31
N LEU A 613 1.61 5.39 20.14
CA LEU A 613 1.72 4.40 19.06
C LEU A 613 3.19 4.08 18.75
N VAL A 614 3.52 2.81 18.56
CA VAL A 614 4.76 2.39 17.91
C VAL A 614 4.40 1.84 16.52
N THR A 615 5.11 2.26 15.48
CA THR A 615 4.87 1.77 14.12
C THR A 615 5.15 0.28 13.97
N GLU A 616 4.69 -0.26 12.86
CA GLU A 616 5.29 -1.46 12.29
C GLU A 616 6.81 -1.31 12.05
N ALA A 617 7.53 -2.44 12.07
CA ALA A 617 8.98 -2.46 11.97
C ALA A 617 9.43 -1.89 10.62
N THR A 618 10.25 -0.85 10.66
CA THR A 618 10.65 -0.02 9.52
C THR A 618 12.15 -0.16 9.28
N VAL A 619 12.50 -0.55 8.06
CA VAL A 619 13.87 -0.92 7.68
C VAL A 619 14.74 0.32 7.50
N ILE A 620 15.92 0.30 8.13
CA ILE A 620 16.85 1.46 8.16
C ILE A 620 17.53 1.75 6.81
N ALA A 621 17.75 0.74 5.99
CA ALA A 621 18.45 0.84 4.70
C ALA A 621 18.13 -0.38 3.82
N PRO A 622 18.24 -0.30 2.47
CA PRO A 622 17.94 -1.42 1.57
C PRO A 622 18.64 -2.74 1.95
N LYS A 623 19.94 -2.67 2.28
CA LYS A 623 20.75 -3.83 2.68
C LYS A 623 20.50 -4.33 4.11
N ALA A 624 19.78 -3.57 4.93
CA ALA A 624 19.31 -4.00 6.24
C ALA A 624 17.92 -4.67 6.17
N GLY A 625 17.30 -4.64 4.99
CA GLY A 625 16.03 -5.28 4.67
C GLY A 625 16.15 -6.79 4.49
N GLY A 626 15.33 -7.35 3.61
CA GLY A 626 15.23 -8.79 3.40
C GLY A 626 13.83 -9.32 3.16
N TYR A 627 12.78 -8.51 3.36
CA TYR A 627 11.41 -8.85 3.02
C TYR A 627 10.83 -7.83 2.04
N ASN A 628 10.04 -8.31 1.07
CA ASN A 628 9.22 -7.42 0.25
C ASN A 628 8.05 -6.88 1.09
N HIS A 629 7.55 -5.70 0.73
CA HIS A 629 6.40 -5.08 1.38
C HIS A 629 6.58 -4.91 2.91
N VAL A 630 7.71 -4.38 3.37
CA VAL A 630 7.86 -3.83 4.75
C VAL A 630 8.38 -2.40 4.64
N PRO A 631 7.97 -1.42 5.45
CA PRO A 631 8.31 -0.02 5.20
C PRO A 631 9.81 0.27 5.32
N GLY A 632 10.26 1.28 4.57
CA GLY A 632 11.58 1.89 4.71
C GLY A 632 11.52 3.32 5.26
N ILE A 633 12.69 3.88 5.57
CA ILE A 633 12.85 5.31 5.92
C ILE A 633 14.18 5.89 5.37
N TRP A 634 14.59 5.46 4.17
CA TRP A 634 15.83 5.95 3.53
C TRP A 634 15.59 6.87 2.34
N SER A 635 14.45 6.75 1.63
CA SER A 635 14.13 7.57 0.44
C SER A 635 13.15 8.71 0.75
N ASP A 636 13.17 9.75 -0.09
CA ASP A 636 12.32 10.92 0.09
C ASP A 636 10.81 10.60 -0.01
N GLU A 637 10.43 9.62 -0.85
CA GLU A 637 9.03 9.20 -0.99
C GLU A 637 8.53 8.43 0.26
N GLN A 638 9.38 7.57 0.84
CA GLN A 638 9.11 6.91 2.12
C GLN A 638 8.92 7.95 3.22
N ILE A 639 9.84 8.91 3.32
CA ILE A 639 9.80 10.03 4.28
C ILE A 639 8.52 10.87 4.08
N ALA A 640 8.16 11.19 2.84
CA ALA A 640 7.00 12.02 2.52
C ALA A 640 5.66 11.35 2.88
N ASN A 641 5.53 10.03 2.71
CA ASN A 641 4.34 9.31 3.15
C ASN A 641 4.31 9.07 4.66
N TRP A 642 5.46 8.79 5.29
CA TRP A 642 5.55 8.76 6.75
C TRP A 642 5.19 10.09 7.39
N LYS A 643 5.60 11.22 6.81
CA LYS A 643 5.23 12.56 7.28
C LYS A 643 3.72 12.79 7.32
N LYS A 644 2.98 12.32 6.32
CA LYS A 644 1.50 12.42 6.30
C LYS A 644 0.86 11.55 7.39
N ILE A 645 1.50 10.45 7.77
CA ILE A 645 1.06 9.53 8.83
C ILE A 645 1.33 10.10 10.22
N THR A 646 2.49 10.74 10.44
CA THR A 646 2.79 11.41 11.71
C THR A 646 1.92 12.65 11.90
N GLU A 647 1.76 13.48 10.86
CA GLU A 647 0.87 14.65 10.86
C GLU A 647 -0.59 14.28 11.20
N SER A 648 -1.10 13.16 10.69
CA SER A 648 -2.47 12.71 10.98
C SER A 648 -2.65 12.15 12.41
N VAL A 649 -1.63 11.52 12.98
CA VAL A 649 -1.61 11.13 14.41
C VAL A 649 -1.45 12.33 15.33
N HIS A 650 -0.60 13.29 14.98
CA HIS A 650 -0.41 14.54 15.73
C HIS A 650 -1.65 15.42 15.71
N ALA A 651 -2.39 15.44 14.60
CA ALA A 651 -3.70 16.09 14.51
C ALA A 651 -4.73 15.48 15.47
N ARG A 652 -4.54 14.25 15.97
CA ARG A 652 -5.35 13.64 17.03
C ARG A 652 -4.88 13.97 18.46
N GLY A 653 -3.82 14.77 18.60
CA GLY A 653 -3.16 15.01 19.90
C GLY A 653 -2.51 13.76 20.49
N SER A 654 -2.15 12.78 19.66
CA SER A 654 -1.47 11.53 20.06
C SER A 654 -0.02 11.52 19.57
N TYR A 655 0.77 10.54 20.03
CA TYR A 655 2.20 10.45 19.75
C TYR A 655 2.55 9.17 19.01
N ILE A 656 3.59 9.21 18.18
CA ILE A 656 4.05 8.06 17.40
C ILE A 656 5.58 7.96 17.34
N TYR A 657 6.11 6.77 17.66
CA TYR A 657 7.51 6.39 17.48
C TYR A 657 7.65 5.42 16.30
N VAL A 658 8.69 5.59 15.48
CA VAL A 658 9.03 4.57 14.48
C VAL A 658 9.86 3.46 15.12
N GLN A 659 9.53 2.20 14.84
CA GLN A 659 10.41 1.09 15.20
C GLN A 659 11.45 0.86 14.10
N LEU A 660 12.72 1.11 14.39
CA LEU A 660 13.84 0.92 13.44
C LEU A 660 14.37 -0.51 13.47
N TRP A 661 14.57 -1.09 12.29
CA TRP A 661 14.79 -2.52 12.11
C TRP A 661 15.89 -2.84 11.08
N ALA A 662 16.67 -3.88 11.40
CA ALA A 662 17.61 -4.55 10.51
C ALA A 662 17.45 -6.07 10.70
N LEU A 663 17.30 -6.84 9.61
CA LEU A 663 16.80 -8.22 9.70
C LEU A 663 17.88 -9.25 10.06
N GLY A 664 19.14 -9.02 9.71
CA GLY A 664 20.23 -9.98 9.95
C GLY A 664 19.95 -11.35 9.35
N ARG A 665 20.17 -12.43 10.13
CA ARG A 665 19.93 -13.81 9.67
C ARG A 665 18.47 -14.12 9.35
N ALA A 666 17.52 -13.25 9.71
CA ALA A 666 16.11 -13.39 9.35
C ALA A 666 15.80 -13.05 7.88
N ALA A 667 16.68 -12.30 7.20
CA ALA A 667 16.44 -11.81 5.84
C ALA A 667 16.17 -12.94 4.83
N SER A 668 15.28 -12.72 3.86
CA SER A 668 15.10 -13.67 2.77
C SER A 668 16.34 -13.69 1.88
N VAL A 669 17.00 -14.85 1.81
CA VAL A 669 18.18 -15.09 0.99
C VAL A 669 17.93 -14.73 -0.48
N ASP A 670 16.72 -15.05 -0.99
CA ASP A 670 16.31 -14.72 -2.35
C ASP A 670 16.20 -13.21 -2.57
N PHE A 671 15.68 -12.45 -1.58
CA PHE A 671 15.62 -10.99 -1.65
C PHE A 671 17.03 -10.39 -1.67
N MET A 672 17.90 -10.83 -0.75
CA MET A 672 19.27 -10.33 -0.64
C MET A 672 20.03 -10.58 -1.95
N THR A 673 19.98 -11.82 -2.45
CA THR A 673 20.60 -12.22 -3.73
C THR A 673 20.04 -11.41 -4.91
N ALA A 674 18.72 -11.27 -5.03
CA ALA A 674 18.08 -10.55 -6.13
C ALA A 674 18.36 -9.03 -6.12
N LYS A 675 18.74 -8.46 -4.98
CA LYS A 675 19.14 -7.05 -4.83
C LYS A 675 20.66 -6.84 -4.81
N GLY A 676 21.46 -7.91 -4.91
CA GLY A 676 22.93 -7.83 -4.84
C GLY A 676 23.45 -7.46 -3.44
N PHE A 677 22.72 -7.79 -2.38
CA PHE A 677 23.12 -7.57 -0.99
C PHE A 677 23.64 -8.85 -0.33
N GLU A 678 24.61 -8.68 0.55
CA GLU A 678 25.18 -9.73 1.38
C GLU A 678 24.17 -10.21 2.45
N TYR A 679 23.98 -11.52 2.56
CA TYR A 679 23.19 -12.13 3.65
C TYR A 679 24.08 -12.28 4.90
N VAL A 680 23.82 -11.47 5.93
CA VAL A 680 24.77 -11.21 7.04
C VAL A 680 24.17 -11.44 8.44
N ALA A 681 25.04 -11.74 9.41
CA ALA A 681 24.72 -12.00 10.82
C ALA A 681 25.95 -11.71 11.72
N PRO A 682 25.82 -11.67 13.06
CA PRO A 682 26.97 -11.58 13.96
C PRO A 682 27.92 -12.78 13.87
N SER A 683 27.43 -13.97 13.50
CA SER A 683 28.22 -15.19 13.28
C SER A 683 27.56 -16.08 12.21
N PRO A 684 28.27 -17.06 11.61
CA PRO A 684 27.75 -17.89 10.52
C PRO A 684 26.80 -19.00 11.05
N ILE A 685 25.73 -18.59 11.73
CA ILE A 685 24.76 -19.45 12.41
C ILE A 685 23.37 -19.15 11.86
N LYS A 686 22.89 -20.01 10.97
CA LYS A 686 21.56 -19.90 10.37
C LYS A 686 20.44 -20.27 11.34
N ILE A 687 19.23 -19.80 11.03
CA ILE A 687 18.00 -20.33 11.63
C ILE A 687 17.72 -21.70 10.99
N SER A 688 17.25 -22.67 11.78
CA SER A 688 17.03 -24.07 11.40
C SER A 688 16.18 -24.27 10.13
N TYR A 689 15.14 -23.47 9.94
CA TYR A 689 14.28 -23.51 8.75
C TYR A 689 14.81 -22.67 7.58
N VAL A 690 15.91 -21.92 7.74
CA VAL A 690 16.58 -21.18 6.66
C VAL A 690 17.67 -22.06 6.05
N PRO A 691 17.72 -22.27 4.73
CA PRO A 691 18.67 -23.21 4.12
C PRO A 691 20.11 -22.67 4.14
N ALA A 692 20.30 -21.38 3.81
CA ALA A 692 21.62 -20.76 3.67
C ALA A 692 22.25 -20.39 5.02
N THR A 693 23.58 -20.29 5.05
CA THR A 693 24.35 -19.79 6.19
C THR A 693 24.69 -18.32 5.96
N PRO A 694 24.42 -17.40 6.91
CA PRO A 694 24.80 -16.01 6.76
C PRO A 694 26.31 -15.82 6.87
N ARG A 695 26.83 -14.76 6.26
CA ARG A 695 28.22 -14.33 6.46
C ARG A 695 28.35 -13.57 7.79
N GLU A 696 29.45 -13.79 8.50
CA GLU A 696 29.82 -12.98 9.65
C GLU A 696 30.12 -11.53 9.25
N LEU A 697 29.53 -10.57 9.96
CA LEU A 697 29.84 -9.14 9.81
C LEU A 697 31.27 -8.83 10.26
N THR A 698 31.97 -8.00 9.50
CA THR A 698 33.24 -7.40 9.93
C THR A 698 32.98 -6.22 10.89
N ILE A 699 33.98 -5.85 11.71
CA ILE A 699 33.87 -4.68 12.61
C ILE A 699 33.56 -3.38 11.83
N ALA A 700 34.10 -3.22 10.62
CA ALA A 700 33.80 -2.08 9.77
C ALA A 700 32.33 -2.02 9.35
N GLU A 701 31.74 -3.17 9.01
CA GLU A 701 30.31 -3.26 8.69
C GLU A 701 29.43 -3.05 9.94
N ILE A 702 29.86 -3.52 11.12
CA ILE A 702 29.15 -3.24 12.39
C ILE A 702 29.03 -1.73 12.62
N HIS A 703 30.14 -0.98 12.46
CA HIS A 703 30.14 0.49 12.53
C HIS A 703 29.25 1.13 11.43
N GLU A 704 29.20 0.56 10.24
CA GLU A 704 28.32 1.02 9.17
C GLU A 704 26.83 0.83 9.53
N TYR A 705 26.44 -0.33 10.08
CA TYR A 705 25.06 -0.54 10.56
C TYR A 705 24.70 0.44 11.69
N ILE A 706 25.62 0.74 12.61
CA ILE A 706 25.44 1.80 13.63
C ILE A 706 25.16 3.16 12.98
N ALA A 707 25.91 3.53 11.94
CA ALA A 707 25.68 4.77 11.20
C ALA A 707 24.33 4.78 10.44
N LEU A 708 23.93 3.65 9.84
CA LEU A 708 22.64 3.51 9.16
C LEU A 708 21.45 3.63 10.13
N PHE A 709 21.58 3.10 11.36
CA PHE A 709 20.59 3.30 12.42
C PHE A 709 20.45 4.79 12.81
N ALA A 710 21.56 5.50 12.97
CA ALA A 710 21.56 6.93 13.29
C ALA A 710 20.94 7.78 12.15
N GLU A 711 21.31 7.53 10.89
CA GLU A 711 20.77 8.24 9.73
C GLU A 711 19.27 7.97 9.53
N ALA A 712 18.82 6.73 9.73
CA ALA A 712 17.39 6.40 9.71
C ALA A 712 16.62 7.12 10.84
N ALA A 713 17.19 7.22 12.04
CA ALA A 713 16.60 7.98 13.15
C ALA A 713 16.54 9.48 12.86
N ARG A 714 17.58 10.05 12.26
CA ARG A 714 17.62 11.44 11.78
C ARG A 714 16.47 11.71 10.81
N LYS A 715 16.36 10.89 9.76
CA LYS A 715 15.31 11.00 8.74
C LYS A 715 13.92 10.87 9.35
N ALA A 716 13.70 9.88 10.21
CA ALA A 716 12.43 9.67 10.90
C ALA A 716 12.00 10.91 11.71
N VAL A 717 12.85 11.38 12.62
CA VAL A 717 12.47 12.43 13.58
C VAL A 717 12.49 13.82 12.94
N HIS A 718 13.50 14.14 12.13
CA HIS A 718 13.70 15.50 11.62
C HIS A 718 13.01 15.77 10.28
N LEU A 719 12.72 14.74 9.47
CA LEU A 719 12.10 14.90 8.14
C LEU A 719 10.68 14.32 8.08
N ALA A 720 10.48 13.13 8.66
CA ALA A 720 9.16 12.49 8.74
C ALA A 720 8.36 12.85 10.02
N GLY A 721 8.92 13.61 10.95
CA GLY A 721 8.19 14.17 12.09
C GLY A 721 7.77 13.17 13.18
N PHE A 722 8.45 12.03 13.33
CA PHE A 722 8.21 11.13 14.47
C PHE A 722 8.61 11.78 15.80
N ASP A 723 7.87 11.47 16.88
CA ASP A 723 8.18 11.96 18.24
C ASP A 723 9.49 11.35 18.79
N GLY A 724 9.92 10.23 18.22
CA GLY A 724 11.13 9.49 18.56
C GLY A 724 11.19 8.14 17.84
N ILE A 725 12.12 7.29 18.28
CA ILE A 725 12.34 5.96 17.70
C ILE A 725 12.41 4.87 18.77
N GLU A 726 12.10 3.64 18.36
CA GLU A 726 12.35 2.41 19.11
C GLU A 726 13.31 1.51 18.31
N VAL A 727 14.47 1.15 18.87
CA VAL A 727 15.38 0.16 18.25
C VAL A 727 14.79 -1.23 18.41
N HIS A 728 14.56 -1.96 17.31
CA HIS A 728 14.13 -3.35 17.37
C HIS A 728 15.32 -4.27 17.70
N ALA A 729 15.47 -4.61 18.99
CA ALA A 729 16.51 -5.49 19.51
C ALA A 729 15.90 -6.73 20.22
N ALA A 730 14.95 -7.34 19.52
CA ALA A 730 14.09 -8.42 19.99
C ALA A 730 13.75 -9.35 18.81
N ASN A 731 13.06 -10.45 19.10
CA ASN A 731 12.48 -11.38 18.13
C ASN A 731 13.50 -12.01 17.15
N GLY A 732 14.78 -12.05 17.53
CA GLY A 732 15.83 -12.72 16.77
C GLY A 732 16.34 -12.01 15.52
N TYR A 733 16.08 -10.70 15.40
CA TYR A 733 16.66 -9.84 14.37
C TYR A 733 18.02 -9.26 14.78
N LEU A 734 18.73 -8.64 13.84
CA LEU A 734 20.17 -8.34 13.93
C LEU A 734 20.69 -7.88 15.31
N VAL A 735 20.04 -6.92 15.97
CA VAL A 735 20.52 -6.42 17.27
C VAL A 735 20.33 -7.45 18.40
N ASP A 736 19.25 -8.24 18.37
CA ASP A 736 19.02 -9.38 19.28
C ASP A 736 19.97 -10.56 18.96
N GLU A 737 20.28 -10.77 17.68
CA GLU A 737 21.26 -11.78 17.24
C GLU A 737 22.63 -11.54 17.91
N PHE A 738 23.05 -10.28 18.07
CA PHE A 738 24.29 -9.94 18.78
C PHE A 738 24.21 -10.23 20.29
N PHE A 739 23.05 -10.06 20.92
CA PHE A 739 22.91 -10.28 22.37
C PHE A 739 23.04 -11.76 22.77
N GLN A 740 22.55 -12.68 21.94
CA GLN A 740 22.36 -14.07 22.34
C GLN A 740 23.48 -14.99 21.84
N ASP A 741 23.99 -15.87 22.71
CA ASP A 741 25.06 -16.82 22.35
C ASP A 741 24.62 -17.91 21.35
N VAL A 742 23.33 -18.21 21.28
CA VAL A 742 22.72 -19.08 20.24
C VAL A 742 22.82 -18.52 18.81
N SER A 743 23.22 -17.25 18.65
CA SER A 743 23.38 -16.57 17.36
C SER A 743 24.72 -15.84 17.21
N ASN A 744 25.39 -15.50 18.30
CA ASN A 744 26.68 -14.81 18.32
C ASN A 744 27.75 -15.67 19.03
N GLN A 745 28.68 -16.20 18.24
CA GLN A 745 29.83 -16.98 18.68
C GLN A 745 31.15 -16.27 18.33
N ARG A 746 31.12 -14.94 18.18
CA ARG A 746 32.31 -14.13 17.87
C ARG A 746 33.32 -14.20 19.00
N THR A 747 34.59 -14.08 18.64
CA THR A 747 35.74 -14.02 19.56
C THR A 747 36.35 -12.63 19.69
N ASP A 748 35.79 -11.63 18.98
CA ASP A 748 36.21 -10.23 19.03
C ASP A 748 35.44 -9.44 20.10
N GLN A 749 35.59 -8.11 20.08
CA GLN A 749 34.94 -7.20 21.03
C GLN A 749 33.40 -7.23 21.00
N TYR A 750 32.77 -7.90 20.04
CA TYR A 750 31.31 -8.03 19.92
C TYR A 750 30.77 -9.41 20.33
N GLY A 751 31.60 -10.33 20.83
CA GLY A 751 31.14 -11.63 21.35
C GLY A 751 31.95 -12.20 22.52
N GLY A 752 31.71 -13.46 22.83
CA GLY A 752 32.39 -14.21 23.91
C GLY A 752 31.90 -13.92 25.34
N SER A 753 31.44 -12.70 25.65
CA SER A 753 30.96 -12.32 27.00
C SER A 753 29.64 -11.53 26.97
N PRO A 754 28.87 -11.47 28.09
CA PRO A 754 27.68 -10.63 28.21
C PRO A 754 27.91 -9.17 27.81
N GLU A 755 29.06 -8.60 28.21
CA GLU A 755 29.46 -7.22 27.96
C GLU A 755 29.71 -6.96 26.48
N ASN A 756 30.45 -7.85 25.83
CA ASN A 756 30.76 -7.75 24.41
C ASN A 756 29.53 -7.99 23.53
N ARG A 757 28.66 -8.95 23.89
CA ARG A 757 27.39 -9.19 23.18
C ARG A 757 26.44 -8.00 23.28
N ALA A 758 26.36 -7.33 24.43
CA ALA A 758 25.55 -6.12 24.60
C ALA A 758 26.08 -4.91 23.81
N ARG A 759 27.39 -4.86 23.52
CA ARG A 759 28.11 -3.71 22.94
C ARG A 759 27.42 -3.12 21.71
N PHE A 760 27.07 -3.94 20.72
CA PHE A 760 26.46 -3.45 19.47
C PHE A 760 25.15 -2.69 19.72
N GLY A 761 24.26 -3.23 20.56
CA GLY A 761 23.00 -2.56 20.89
C GLY A 761 23.19 -1.26 21.67
N VAL A 762 24.20 -1.19 22.55
CA VAL A 762 24.57 0.03 23.27
C VAL A 762 25.13 1.09 22.32
N GLU A 763 26.04 0.72 21.42
CA GLU A 763 26.64 1.63 20.42
C GLU A 763 25.60 2.16 19.42
N VAL A 764 24.64 1.33 18.99
CA VAL A 764 23.47 1.77 18.20
C VAL A 764 22.65 2.82 18.96
N LEU A 765 22.35 2.59 20.25
CA LEU A 765 21.60 3.54 21.06
C LEU A 765 22.38 4.84 21.32
N GLU A 766 23.69 4.78 21.56
CA GLU A 766 24.54 5.96 21.74
C GLU A 766 24.61 6.80 20.46
N ALA A 767 24.74 6.16 19.28
CA ALA A 767 24.75 6.85 17.99
C ALA A 767 23.42 7.53 17.68
N ILE A 768 22.29 6.87 17.92
CA ILE A 768 20.96 7.46 17.75
C ILE A 768 20.74 8.58 18.77
N ALA A 769 21.06 8.36 20.04
CA ALA A 769 20.87 9.36 21.09
C ALA A 769 21.74 10.62 20.88
N LYS A 770 22.89 10.50 20.22
CA LYS A 770 23.70 11.64 19.78
C LYS A 770 22.99 12.48 18.70
N GLU A 771 22.27 11.82 17.80
CA GLU A 771 21.60 12.46 16.65
C GLU A 771 20.25 13.09 17.04
N ILE A 772 19.39 12.33 17.73
CA ILE A 772 18.03 12.76 18.07
C ILE A 772 17.79 13.02 19.56
N GLY A 773 18.75 12.76 20.45
CA GLY A 773 18.58 12.86 21.90
C GLY A 773 18.04 11.57 22.53
N ALA A 774 18.58 11.22 23.71
CA ALA A 774 18.14 10.03 24.44
C ALA A 774 16.65 10.08 24.83
N ASP A 775 16.11 11.27 25.09
CA ASP A 775 14.71 11.51 25.44
C ASP A 775 13.70 11.33 24.29
N ARG A 776 14.21 10.98 23.10
CA ARG A 776 13.46 10.53 21.91
C ARG A 776 13.92 9.15 21.40
N THR A 777 14.74 8.44 22.19
CA THR A 777 15.32 7.15 21.83
C THR A 777 14.83 6.08 22.80
N ALA A 778 14.51 4.88 22.30
CA ALA A 778 14.10 3.73 23.10
C ALA A 778 14.59 2.41 22.47
N ILE A 779 14.43 1.30 23.20
CA ILE A 779 14.80 -0.05 22.74
C ILE A 779 13.72 -1.08 23.10
N ARG A 780 13.49 -2.05 22.22
CA ARG A 780 12.65 -3.21 22.48
C ARG A 780 13.46 -4.50 22.56
N ILE A 781 13.27 -5.30 23.61
CA ILE A 781 13.97 -6.57 23.90
C ILE A 781 13.00 -7.73 24.20
N SER A 782 13.45 -8.97 24.01
CA SER A 782 12.65 -10.19 24.27
C SER A 782 13.47 -11.35 24.87
N PRO A 783 13.90 -11.28 26.15
CA PRO A 783 14.87 -12.21 26.74
C PRO A 783 14.50 -13.70 26.67
N TRP A 784 13.20 -14.00 26.66
CA TRP A 784 12.66 -15.36 26.79
C TRP A 784 12.13 -15.97 25.48
N SER A 785 12.15 -15.20 24.39
CA SER A 785 11.55 -15.60 23.11
C SER A 785 12.37 -16.68 22.41
N LYS A 786 11.71 -17.79 22.03
CA LYS A 786 12.28 -18.88 21.21
C LYS A 786 12.16 -18.62 19.70
N TYR A 787 11.56 -17.50 19.30
CA TYR A 787 11.29 -17.20 17.90
C TYR A 787 12.62 -17.00 17.14
N GLN A 788 12.71 -17.53 15.90
CA GLN A 788 13.92 -17.51 15.06
C GLN A 788 15.16 -18.15 15.70
N ASP A 789 14.96 -19.27 16.40
CA ASP A 789 16.00 -20.03 17.12
C ASP A 789 16.83 -19.17 18.08
N MET A 790 16.11 -18.28 18.76
CA MET A 790 16.61 -17.53 19.91
C MET A 790 16.35 -18.28 21.23
N ARG A 791 16.65 -17.61 22.34
CA ARG A 791 16.66 -18.05 23.73
C ARG A 791 17.96 -18.76 24.12
N MET A 792 18.87 -17.96 24.68
CA MET A 792 19.99 -18.42 25.51
C MET A 792 19.52 -19.37 26.63
N ALA A 793 20.43 -20.23 27.11
CA ALA A 793 20.15 -21.10 28.26
C ALA A 793 19.88 -20.31 29.55
N ASP A 794 20.66 -19.25 29.81
CA ASP A 794 20.38 -18.24 30.83
C ASP A 794 20.48 -16.83 30.23
N PRO A 795 19.36 -16.16 29.95
CA PRO A 795 19.37 -14.82 29.39
C PRO A 795 19.63 -13.73 30.46
N LYS A 796 19.45 -14.01 31.75
CA LYS A 796 19.43 -12.96 32.80
C LYS A 796 20.73 -12.15 32.86
N PRO A 797 21.95 -12.74 32.83
CA PRO A 797 23.19 -11.97 32.88
C PRO A 797 23.36 -10.99 31.71
N THR A 798 23.10 -11.43 30.48
CA THR A 798 23.22 -10.58 29.28
C THR A 798 22.24 -9.40 29.32
N PHE A 799 20.96 -9.67 29.58
CA PHE A 799 19.94 -8.63 29.53
C PHE A 799 19.97 -7.72 30.77
N ALA A 800 20.45 -8.20 31.92
CA ALA A 800 20.73 -7.35 33.07
C ALA A 800 21.85 -6.36 32.75
N HIS A 801 23.00 -6.86 32.27
CA HIS A 801 24.15 -6.01 31.90
C HIS A 801 23.78 -4.98 30.82
N LEU A 802 23.01 -5.38 29.80
CA LEU A 802 22.50 -4.48 28.76
C LEU A 802 21.71 -3.31 29.38
N VAL A 803 20.75 -3.58 30.26
CA VAL A 803 19.91 -2.53 30.87
C VAL A 803 20.69 -1.70 31.90
N GLU A 804 21.67 -2.27 32.59
CA GLU A 804 22.61 -1.55 33.46
C GLU A 804 23.48 -0.55 32.68
N GLU A 805 24.14 -0.98 31.61
CA GLU A 805 24.95 -0.07 30.77
C GLU A 805 24.09 0.98 30.07
N ILE A 806 22.89 0.63 29.58
CA ILE A 806 21.94 1.61 29.03
C ILE A 806 21.56 2.65 30.10
N LYS A 807 21.18 2.23 31.31
CA LYS A 807 20.79 3.16 32.40
C LYS A 807 21.94 4.07 32.83
N LYS A 808 23.18 3.57 32.77
CA LYS A 808 24.42 4.28 33.11
C LYS A 808 24.88 5.27 32.04
N ARG A 809 24.80 4.90 30.75
CA ARG A 809 25.29 5.70 29.61
C ARG A 809 24.23 6.64 29.04
N LEU A 810 22.98 6.22 29.03
CA LEU A 810 21.83 6.93 28.49
C LEU A 810 20.78 7.15 29.60
N PRO A 811 21.13 7.94 30.65
CA PRO A 811 20.25 8.17 31.80
C PRO A 811 18.94 8.87 31.43
N ASP A 812 18.84 9.47 30.24
CA ASP A 812 17.61 10.10 29.72
C ASP A 812 16.89 9.27 28.64
N LEU A 813 17.31 8.02 28.35
CA LEU A 813 16.61 7.13 27.42
C LEU A 813 15.12 7.01 27.79
N ALA A 814 14.23 7.22 26.81
CA ALA A 814 12.80 7.47 27.03
C ALA A 814 12.07 6.30 27.71
N TYR A 815 12.32 5.06 27.25
CA TYR A 815 11.79 3.83 27.84
C TYR A 815 12.59 2.59 27.38
N ILE A 816 12.40 1.46 28.08
CA ILE A 816 12.65 0.12 27.53
C ILE A 816 11.32 -0.60 27.34
N HIS A 817 11.23 -1.39 26.28
CA HIS A 817 10.04 -2.17 25.92
C HIS A 817 10.40 -3.66 25.96
N VAL A 818 9.75 -4.42 26.83
CA VAL A 818 10.07 -5.83 27.04
C VAL A 818 8.88 -6.71 26.67
N THR A 819 9.16 -7.76 25.91
CA THR A 819 8.16 -8.80 25.61
C THR A 819 8.12 -9.82 26.75
N GLU A 820 6.94 -10.07 27.29
CA GLU A 820 6.71 -11.00 28.40
C GLU A 820 6.80 -12.47 27.95
N PRO A 821 7.37 -13.37 28.79
CA PRO A 821 7.70 -14.76 28.43
C PRO A 821 6.50 -15.62 27.98
N ARG A 822 5.28 -15.20 28.30
CA ARG A 822 4.03 -15.86 27.89
C ARG A 822 3.80 -15.84 26.36
N VAL A 823 4.62 -15.13 25.57
CA VAL A 823 4.47 -15.05 24.11
C VAL A 823 5.63 -15.71 23.38
N ALA A 824 5.37 -16.91 22.84
CA ALA A 824 5.96 -17.30 21.57
C ALA A 824 5.19 -16.57 20.44
N ASN A 825 5.92 -15.94 19.52
CA ASN A 825 5.32 -15.17 18.42
C ASN A 825 4.51 -16.05 17.46
N GLU A 826 3.44 -15.48 16.88
CA GLU A 826 2.56 -16.00 15.81
C GLU A 826 1.86 -17.35 16.03
N GLN A 827 2.58 -18.36 16.49
CA GLN A 827 2.11 -19.73 16.69
C GLN A 827 1.89 -20.03 18.16
N ARG A 828 0.79 -20.76 18.43
CA ARG A 828 0.30 -21.28 19.72
C ARG A 828 -0.35 -20.27 20.66
N GLU A 829 -1.66 -20.46 20.83
CA GLU A 829 -2.42 -20.10 22.03
C GLU A 829 -2.30 -21.22 23.07
N GLU A 830 -1.11 -21.80 23.25
CA GLU A 830 -0.93 -22.84 24.25
C GLU A 830 -0.93 -22.22 25.64
N GLU A 831 -1.93 -22.63 26.43
CA GLU A 831 -2.07 -22.38 27.87
C GLU A 831 -1.02 -23.20 28.65
N GLY A 832 0.25 -23.04 28.29
CA GLY A 832 1.37 -23.52 29.08
C GLY A 832 1.55 -22.63 30.31
N VAL A 833 1.77 -23.25 31.47
CA VAL A 833 2.28 -22.54 32.64
C VAL A 833 3.69 -22.06 32.29
N VAL A 834 3.87 -20.73 32.23
CA VAL A 834 5.20 -20.13 32.20
C VAL A 834 5.87 -20.46 33.53
N PRO A 835 7.07 -21.05 33.56
CA PRO A 835 7.78 -21.32 34.83
C PRO A 835 8.01 -20.03 35.60
N ASP A 836 7.88 -20.04 36.93
CA ASP A 836 7.99 -18.84 37.77
C ASP A 836 9.37 -18.16 37.65
N GLU A 837 10.41 -18.91 37.28
CA GLU A 837 11.74 -18.40 36.99
C GLU A 837 11.87 -17.61 35.68
N GLU A 838 10.94 -17.78 34.73
CA GLU A 838 10.85 -17.02 33.48
C GLU A 838 10.04 -15.73 33.71
N GLU A 839 10.69 -14.71 34.26
CA GLU A 839 10.10 -13.39 34.51
C GLU A 839 11.03 -12.23 34.09
N ASN A 840 10.43 -11.06 33.82
CA ASN A 840 11.15 -9.82 33.46
C ASN A 840 11.35 -8.86 34.64
N ASP A 841 10.99 -9.23 35.88
CA ASP A 841 10.99 -8.29 37.01
C ASP A 841 12.40 -7.91 37.48
N PHE A 842 13.43 -8.66 37.11
CA PHE A 842 14.83 -8.22 37.25
C PHE A 842 15.12 -6.97 36.41
N LEU A 843 14.62 -6.89 35.17
CA LEU A 843 14.77 -5.72 34.30
C LEU A 843 14.00 -4.52 34.86
N ARG A 844 12.78 -4.73 35.39
CA ARG A 844 12.02 -3.67 36.07
C ARG A 844 12.78 -3.11 37.27
N LYS A 845 13.36 -3.97 38.12
CA LYS A 845 14.18 -3.58 39.28
C LYS A 845 15.42 -2.76 38.87
N ILE A 846 16.14 -3.18 37.81
CA ILE A 846 17.29 -2.44 37.29
C ILE A 846 16.84 -1.09 36.69
N TRP A 847 15.75 -1.06 35.92
CA TRP A 847 15.31 0.13 35.17
C TRP A 847 14.64 1.21 36.03
N ALA A 848 13.97 0.82 37.12
CA ALA A 848 13.20 1.73 37.98
C ALA A 848 13.99 2.98 38.41
N PRO A 849 13.32 4.15 38.57
CA PRO A 849 11.88 4.39 38.46
C PRO A 849 11.41 4.82 37.05
N LYS A 850 12.19 4.52 35.99
CA LYS A 850 11.91 4.97 34.63
C LYS A 850 10.69 4.28 33.98
N PRO A 851 10.07 4.89 32.95
CA PRO A 851 9.00 4.27 32.17
C PRO A 851 9.43 2.91 31.56
N PHE A 852 8.64 1.88 31.85
CA PHE A 852 8.80 0.52 31.36
C PHE A 852 7.57 0.17 30.52
N ILE A 853 7.78 -0.35 29.30
CA ILE A 853 6.69 -0.84 28.45
C ILE A 853 6.72 -2.36 28.46
N SER A 854 5.60 -2.99 28.81
CA SER A 854 5.42 -4.44 28.80
C SER A 854 4.45 -4.86 27.70
N ALA A 855 4.81 -5.87 26.92
CA ALA A 855 3.97 -6.40 25.85
C ALA A 855 3.84 -7.93 25.91
N GLY A 856 2.65 -8.44 25.58
CA GLY A 856 2.42 -9.87 25.35
C GLY A 856 1.32 -10.48 26.22
N GLY A 857 0.33 -11.11 25.58
CA GLY A 857 -0.72 -11.87 26.28
C GLY A 857 -1.72 -11.06 27.12
N TYR A 858 -1.62 -9.73 27.14
CA TYR A 858 -2.49 -8.87 27.94
C TYR A 858 -3.96 -8.91 27.52
N THR A 859 -4.80 -9.36 28.45
CA THR A 859 -6.23 -9.00 28.53
C THR A 859 -6.39 -7.74 29.40
N ARG A 860 -7.60 -7.18 29.45
CA ARG A 860 -7.92 -6.01 30.29
C ARG A 860 -7.49 -6.18 31.75
N ASP A 861 -7.84 -7.31 32.38
CA ASP A 861 -7.58 -7.53 33.81
C ASP A 861 -6.08 -7.70 34.10
N VAL A 862 -5.35 -8.37 33.21
CA VAL A 862 -3.89 -8.51 33.31
C VAL A 862 -3.21 -7.15 33.08
N ALA A 863 -3.74 -6.31 32.20
CA ALA A 863 -3.25 -4.95 31.94
C ALA A 863 -3.47 -4.03 33.13
N LEU A 864 -4.66 -4.08 33.76
CA LEU A 864 -4.98 -3.37 34.99
C LEU A 864 -4.00 -3.78 36.11
N LYS A 865 -3.82 -5.08 36.34
CA LYS A 865 -2.89 -5.60 37.35
C LYS A 865 -1.45 -5.17 37.08
N GLY A 866 -0.97 -5.29 35.84
CA GLY A 866 0.39 -4.87 35.45
C GLY A 866 0.65 -3.38 35.67
N ALA A 867 -0.27 -2.52 35.23
CA ALA A 867 -0.15 -1.08 35.45
C ALA A 867 -0.26 -0.70 36.94
N GLU A 868 -1.10 -1.38 37.72
CA GLU A 868 -1.32 -1.07 39.12
C GLU A 868 -0.16 -1.52 40.03
N GLU A 869 0.30 -2.76 39.87
CA GLU A 869 1.34 -3.37 40.70
C GLU A 869 2.76 -3.00 40.25
N LYS A 870 3.01 -2.98 38.93
CA LYS A 870 4.36 -2.78 38.35
C LYS A 870 4.59 -1.36 37.84
N GLY A 871 3.52 -0.60 37.62
CA GLY A 871 3.58 0.77 37.07
C GLY A 871 3.71 0.83 35.54
N ASP A 872 3.69 -0.33 34.88
CA ASP A 872 4.01 -0.49 33.45
C ASP A 872 3.07 0.29 32.52
N ILE A 873 3.60 0.59 31.33
CA ILE A 873 2.81 0.94 30.14
C ILE A 873 2.54 -0.35 29.37
N ILE A 874 1.29 -0.61 29.03
CA ILE A 874 0.85 -1.87 28.42
C ILE A 874 0.75 -1.69 26.91
N ALA A 875 1.69 -2.27 26.16
CA ALA A 875 1.66 -2.29 24.70
C ALA A 875 0.88 -3.50 24.18
N VAL A 876 -0.10 -3.23 23.32
CA VAL A 876 -1.09 -4.22 22.87
C VAL A 876 -1.05 -4.38 21.36
N GLY A 877 -0.84 -5.62 20.91
CA GLY A 877 -0.82 -5.99 19.49
C GLY A 877 -2.21 -6.40 18.96
N ARG A 878 -2.46 -7.71 18.89
CA ARG A 878 -3.66 -8.34 18.28
C ARG A 878 -5.01 -7.69 18.63
N HIS A 879 -5.22 -7.25 19.88
CA HIS A 879 -6.47 -6.59 20.26
C HIS A 879 -6.57 -5.15 19.74
N PHE A 880 -5.50 -4.35 19.80
CA PHE A 880 -5.48 -2.97 19.27
C PHE A 880 -5.49 -2.96 17.73
N LEU A 881 -4.99 -4.02 17.11
CA LEU A 881 -5.23 -4.28 15.69
C LEU A 881 -6.74 -4.32 15.37
N ALA A 882 -7.53 -5.14 16.08
CA ALA A 882 -8.96 -5.25 15.77
C ALA A 882 -9.84 -4.14 16.37
N ASN A 883 -9.33 -3.36 17.33
CA ASN A 883 -10.09 -2.38 18.10
C ASN A 883 -9.39 -1.02 18.03
N PRO A 884 -9.75 -0.14 17.09
CA PRO A 884 -9.12 1.18 16.96
C PRO A 884 -9.35 2.07 18.19
N ASP A 885 -10.41 1.82 18.94
CA ASP A 885 -10.81 2.44 20.20
C ASP A 885 -10.53 1.56 21.44
N LEU A 886 -9.46 0.74 21.40
CA LEU A 886 -9.09 -0.14 22.52
C LEU A 886 -8.98 0.56 23.90
N PRO A 887 -8.32 1.74 24.04
CA PRO A 887 -8.22 2.42 25.33
C PRO A 887 -9.60 2.72 25.94
N ARG A 888 -10.54 3.16 25.10
CA ARG A 888 -11.93 3.38 25.47
C ARG A 888 -12.60 2.10 25.95
N ARG A 889 -12.52 1.04 25.15
CA ARG A 889 -13.14 -0.26 25.47
C ARG A 889 -12.61 -0.84 26.77
N TRP A 890 -11.32 -0.69 27.06
CA TRP A 890 -10.75 -1.13 28.33
C TRP A 890 -11.13 -0.22 29.50
N ARG A 891 -11.26 1.09 29.31
CA ARG A 891 -11.72 1.99 30.38
C ARG A 891 -13.17 1.75 30.77
N GLU A 892 -14.04 1.56 29.78
CA GLU A 892 -15.50 1.38 29.94
C GLU A 892 -15.95 -0.09 30.05
N ASP A 893 -15.01 -1.05 30.03
CA ASP A 893 -15.24 -2.51 30.05
C ASP A 893 -16.20 -3.02 28.95
N LEU A 894 -15.97 -2.55 27.72
CA LEU A 894 -16.83 -2.81 26.56
C LEU A 894 -16.32 -3.97 25.68
N PRO A 895 -17.22 -4.65 24.94
CA PRO A 895 -16.87 -5.79 24.09
C PRO A 895 -15.81 -5.46 23.03
N LEU A 896 -14.83 -6.37 22.88
CA LEU A 896 -13.79 -6.26 21.85
C LEU A 896 -14.24 -6.91 20.53
N ASN A 897 -13.92 -6.24 19.42
CA ASN A 897 -13.90 -6.84 18.10
C ASN A 897 -12.93 -8.03 18.08
N LYS A 898 -13.31 -9.10 17.38
CA LYS A 898 -12.46 -10.25 17.13
C LYS A 898 -11.47 -9.94 16.01
N TYR A 899 -10.18 -10.23 16.23
CA TYR A 899 -9.16 -10.16 15.18
C TYR A 899 -9.32 -11.30 14.17
N ASP A 900 -8.99 -11.03 12.91
CA ASP A 900 -8.89 -12.02 11.85
C ASP A 900 -7.41 -12.26 11.51
N ARG A 901 -6.91 -13.46 11.79
CA ARG A 901 -5.52 -13.84 11.48
C ARG A 901 -5.25 -13.90 9.98
N ALA A 902 -6.24 -14.20 9.15
CA ALA A 902 -6.04 -14.36 7.70
C ALA A 902 -5.63 -13.05 6.99
N THR A 903 -5.91 -11.91 7.62
CA THR A 903 -5.61 -10.57 7.11
C THR A 903 -4.44 -9.89 7.83
N PHE A 904 -3.68 -10.60 8.68
CA PHE A 904 -2.53 -10.02 9.37
C PHE A 904 -1.46 -9.52 8.38
N TYR A 905 -1.17 -10.29 7.32
CA TYR A 905 -0.05 -10.03 6.40
C TYR A 905 -0.47 -10.01 4.92
N SER A 906 -1.38 -9.10 4.54
CA SER A 906 -1.78 -8.89 3.15
C SER A 906 -0.76 -7.99 2.43
N ALA A 907 0.29 -8.58 1.87
CA ALA A 907 1.39 -7.87 1.23
C ALA A 907 0.93 -7.00 0.04
N GLY A 908 1.21 -5.70 0.09
CA GLY A 908 0.84 -4.73 -0.95
C GLY A 908 -0.67 -4.44 -1.06
N ASP A 909 -1.49 -4.91 -0.12
CA ASP A 909 -2.95 -4.81 -0.20
C ASP A 909 -3.45 -3.40 0.14
N ALA A 910 -3.88 -2.67 -0.90
CA ALA A 910 -4.44 -1.32 -0.79
C ALA A 910 -5.93 -1.27 -0.38
N SER A 911 -6.60 -2.43 -0.16
CA SER A 911 -8.06 -2.47 0.09
C SER A 911 -8.50 -2.00 1.47
N GLY A 912 -7.58 -1.94 2.44
CA GLY A 912 -7.89 -1.67 3.85
C GLY A 912 -8.48 -2.86 4.61
N LYS A 913 -8.68 -4.03 3.96
CA LYS A 913 -9.33 -5.19 4.57
C LYS A 913 -8.50 -5.82 5.71
N GLY A 914 -9.16 -6.08 6.84
CA GLY A 914 -8.53 -6.51 8.10
C GLY A 914 -7.45 -5.54 8.59
N TYR A 915 -7.59 -4.26 8.28
CA TYR A 915 -6.56 -3.24 8.49
C TYR A 915 -7.19 -1.94 9.02
N SER A 916 -7.88 -1.20 8.15
CA SER A 916 -8.59 0.05 8.48
C SER A 916 -10.12 -0.10 8.39
N ASP A 917 -10.63 -1.31 8.18
CA ASP A 917 -12.05 -1.67 8.12
C ASP A 917 -12.63 -2.22 9.44
N TYR A 918 -11.83 -2.30 10.50
CA TYR A 918 -12.32 -2.67 11.83
C TYR A 918 -13.20 -1.55 12.43
N PRO A 919 -14.44 -1.85 12.90
CA PRO A 919 -15.36 -0.82 13.34
C PRO A 919 -15.06 -0.31 14.76
N PHE A 920 -15.30 0.98 14.97
CA PHE A 920 -15.49 1.60 16.28
C PHE A 920 -16.74 1.04 16.99
N LEU A 921 -16.91 1.37 18.27
CA LEU A 921 -18.07 0.94 19.08
C LEU A 921 -19.45 1.33 18.50
N ASP A 922 -19.52 2.38 17.68
CA ASP A 922 -20.75 2.82 17.00
C ASP A 922 -21.05 2.05 15.69
N GLY A 923 -20.18 1.08 15.32
CA GLY A 923 -20.28 0.30 14.09
C GLY A 923 -19.70 0.98 12.86
N THR A 924 -19.19 2.21 12.96
CA THR A 924 -18.54 2.91 11.84
C THR A 924 -17.06 2.55 11.73
N THR A 925 -16.47 2.73 10.55
CA THR A 925 -15.01 2.65 10.32
C THR A 925 -14.37 4.02 10.12
N LEU A 926 -15.21 5.07 10.10
CA LEU A 926 -14.77 6.45 9.94
C LEU A 926 -14.09 6.93 11.22
N ILE A 927 -13.00 7.67 11.09
CA ILE A 927 -12.31 8.29 12.23
C ILE A 927 -13.30 9.23 12.93
N PRO A 928 -13.66 9.01 14.21
CA PRO A 928 -14.61 9.85 14.91
C PRO A 928 -14.07 11.29 15.00
N PRO A 929 -14.92 12.33 14.92
CA PRO A 929 -14.47 13.69 15.20
C PRO A 929 -13.82 13.75 16.58
N LEU A 930 -12.84 14.64 16.76
CA LEU A 930 -12.28 14.89 18.09
C LEU A 930 -13.42 15.42 18.98
N HIS A 931 -13.74 14.68 20.04
CA HIS A 931 -14.59 15.20 21.09
C HIS A 931 -13.86 16.38 21.74
N GLU A 932 -14.47 17.56 21.71
CA GLU A 932 -14.05 18.65 22.58
C GLU A 932 -14.00 18.13 24.02
N ALA A 933 -12.87 18.33 24.70
CA ALA A 933 -12.74 17.94 26.09
C ALA A 933 -13.87 18.61 26.90
N PRO A 934 -14.57 17.88 27.79
CA PRO A 934 -15.67 18.46 28.54
C PRO A 934 -15.16 19.66 29.33
N VAL A 935 -15.69 20.84 29.00
CA VAL A 935 -15.42 22.08 29.72
C VAL A 935 -15.78 21.82 31.18
N ARG A 936 -14.76 21.77 32.04
CA ARG A 936 -14.97 21.73 33.48
C ARG A 936 -15.71 23.00 33.85
N GLN A 937 -16.99 22.89 34.21
CA GLN A 937 -17.67 23.96 34.91
C GLN A 937 -16.97 24.10 36.26
N ASP A 938 -16.24 25.21 36.41
CA ASP A 938 -15.42 25.47 37.58
C ASP A 938 -16.31 25.92 38.74
N THR A 939 -16.88 24.96 39.47
CA THR A 939 -17.72 25.19 40.64
C THR A 939 -16.86 25.45 41.89
N SER A 940 -15.92 26.39 41.79
CA SER A 940 -15.07 26.83 42.91
C SER A 940 -14.93 28.36 43.02
N GLY A 941 -16.06 29.07 42.96
CA GLY A 941 -16.15 30.51 43.22
C GLY A 941 -17.00 30.83 44.44
N SER A 942 -16.36 31.04 45.60
CA SER A 942 -17.03 31.44 46.85
C SER A 942 -17.77 32.77 46.69
N GLY A 943 -19.07 32.80 47.01
CA GLY A 943 -19.87 34.02 46.93
C GLY A 943 -19.55 35.05 48.02
N PRO A 944 -19.77 36.35 47.78
CA PRO A 944 -19.80 37.35 48.83
C PRO A 944 -21.14 37.29 49.58
N HIS A 945 -21.09 37.33 50.92
CA HIS A 945 -22.29 37.48 51.75
C HIS A 945 -22.99 38.83 51.49
N PRO A 946 -24.31 38.86 51.20
CA PRO A 946 -25.08 40.09 51.29
C PRO A 946 -25.37 40.43 52.75
N VAL A 947 -25.13 41.67 53.14
CA VAL A 947 -25.56 42.19 54.44
C VAL A 947 -27.06 42.46 54.38
N ASP A 948 -27.81 41.93 55.34
CA ASP A 948 -29.24 42.18 55.48
C ASP A 948 -29.48 43.60 56.02
N VAL A 949 -30.15 44.44 55.23
CA VAL A 949 -30.64 45.75 55.66
C VAL A 949 -32.09 45.92 55.20
N SER A 950 -32.96 45.94 56.19
CA SER A 950 -34.40 46.22 56.07
C SER A 950 -34.70 47.52 55.32
N GLY A 951 -35.63 47.48 54.36
CA GLY A 951 -36.20 48.67 53.72
C GLY A 951 -37.15 48.29 52.60
N GLY A 952 -38.46 48.34 52.85
CA GLY A 952 -39.45 48.01 51.82
C GLY A 952 -39.69 49.16 50.84
N VAL A 953 -40.28 48.84 49.69
CA VAL A 953 -41.41 49.54 49.04
C VAL A 953 -41.77 48.74 47.78
N ALA A 954 -43.05 48.46 47.58
CA ALA A 954 -43.56 47.89 46.34
C ALA A 954 -43.91 49.01 45.36
N ILE A 955 -43.67 48.81 44.06
CA ILE A 955 -44.45 49.44 42.96
C ILE A 955 -44.35 48.55 41.70
N LYS A 956 -45.42 48.60 40.90
CA LYS A 956 -45.65 47.81 39.68
C LYS A 956 -44.90 48.40 38.47
N SER A 957 -44.70 47.56 37.43
CA SER A 957 -45.35 47.67 36.10
C SER A 957 -44.42 47.46 34.89
N GLN A 958 -44.79 46.47 34.07
CA GLN A 958 -44.79 46.46 32.59
C GLN A 958 -43.71 47.23 31.81
N ALA A 959 -42.89 46.48 31.06
CA ALA A 959 -42.91 46.51 29.59
C ALA A 959 -42.62 45.08 29.07
#